data_AF-A0A1G1L2L3-F1
#
_entry.id   AF-A0A1G1L2L3-F1
#
_cell.length_a   1.000
_cell.length_b   1.000
_cell.length_c   1.000
_cell.angle_alpha   90.00
_cell.angle_beta   90.00
_cell.angle_gamma   90.00
#
_symmetry.space_group_name_H-M   'P 1'
#
loop_
_entity.id
_entity.type
_entity.pdbx_description
1 polymer ?
#
loop_
_entity_poly.entity_id
_entity_poly.type
_entity_poly.pdbx_seq_one_letter_code
_entity_poly.pdbx_strand_id
1 'polypeptide(L)'
;MRKIIFPIILIIIAQIFLLSAGFAEQPTVIATLDKDTATVNEELHLIVRVENSKGSIPPPKMPSLQGFDIIYYGRTSQFKFVNGKTQSITEFAYVLTPKAAGQFVIQPIKVVVGGVERESGFVRVTVTEKPGTAVPQQSTLAQNPASQGSSGATSPRPTLPQYPALPAGQQQPSTYQQPPMSQPAAAGSKGTVSDMGNDQIFLRAQTNKMTVYANEQVLLGYSLFTMLDTRYEGFTEEPETSGFWIEEFPMEQEVTQETETVNRKRYVRADIRKMALFATAPGTYTIKPGVIKASVQMQEQSSSMFDEFFNDSFFANGGFFARRVEKQLTAPPIQIMVKPLPEAGKPQSFKGAVGNFRMSTIVEKRVVKQNEALTLTVTIEGEGNIETISPPVVPDIPDAKTYASDTKTQLFRLKDVIGGKKTFEIVVVPGREGEFVIPSLEFSFFNPTSSQYIVLRSDRSQIKVEKSNQPPPVIPREILNAQMDERRKAVKRESEDIQFIKESVRPGSGARMFDWMRGFGIANVLATLFYIAAVLLRKRNEFFEQNVSFKRKLFARKIAVQGIARLEKLEKQSHKDKDAHWKFYEEAAKLLDQYLADKLNLSSHGITRSLVEQALSREKVERAVVDEINHFYDICDRVRFGRIEQADEDPKLMMKALKQMMNVLEKL
;
A
#
# COMPACT_ATOMS: atom_id res chain seq x y z
N MET A 1 18.48 41.49 9.87
CA MET A 1 18.81 40.15 9.31
C MET A 1 17.70 39.11 9.54
N ARG A 2 17.30 38.78 10.79
CA ARG A 2 16.27 37.75 11.12
C ARG A 2 15.11 37.57 10.12
N LYS A 3 14.39 38.65 9.74
CA LYS A 3 13.24 38.61 8.82
C LYS A 3 13.51 38.00 7.42
N ILE A 4 14.77 37.91 6.98
CA ILE A 4 15.15 37.34 5.67
C ILE A 4 15.71 35.91 5.81
N ILE A 5 16.33 35.60 6.94
CA ILE A 5 16.96 34.29 7.18
C ILE A 5 15.90 33.18 7.35
N PHE A 6 14.79 33.49 8.03
CA PHE A 6 13.72 32.54 8.30
C PHE A 6 13.08 31.92 7.04
N PRO A 7 12.60 32.69 6.03
CA PRO A 7 12.04 32.10 4.81
C PRO A 7 13.08 31.32 3.99
N ILE A 8 14.36 31.72 3.98
CA ILE A 8 15.42 30.98 3.29
C ILE A 8 15.62 29.59 3.90
N ILE A 9 15.64 29.48 5.24
CA ILE A 9 15.74 28.19 5.94
C ILE A 9 14.52 27.32 5.62
N LEU A 10 13.31 27.90 5.61
CA LEU A 10 12.07 27.16 5.35
C LEU A 10 12.00 26.62 3.92
N ILE A 11 12.47 27.39 2.92
CA ILE A 11 12.62 26.94 1.52
C ILE A 11 13.64 25.80 1.39
N ILE A 12 14.78 25.89 2.09
CA ILE A 12 15.81 24.85 2.09
C ILE A 12 15.26 23.53 2.68
N ILE A 13 14.53 23.60 3.79
CA ILE A 13 13.89 22.42 4.40
C ILE A 13 12.86 21.79 3.45
N ALA A 14 12.04 22.60 2.77
CA ALA A 14 11.08 22.11 1.77
C ALA A 14 11.77 21.42 0.57
N GLN A 15 12.91 21.94 0.11
CA GLN A 15 13.68 21.33 -0.98
C GLN A 15 14.38 20.03 -0.56
N ILE A 16 14.86 19.93 0.69
CA ILE A 16 15.38 18.67 1.26
C ILE A 16 14.28 17.60 1.29
N PHE A 17 13.05 17.97 1.67
CA PHE A 17 11.90 17.06 1.61
C PHE A 17 11.60 16.59 0.18
N LEU A 18 11.57 17.50 -0.80
CA LEU A 18 11.33 17.17 -2.21
C LEU A 18 12.41 16.27 -2.82
N LEU A 19 13.67 16.39 -2.38
CA LEU A 19 14.77 15.53 -2.79
C LEU A 19 14.76 14.15 -2.11
N SER A 20 14.02 13.98 -1.00
CA SER A 20 13.93 12.73 -0.24
C SER A 20 12.89 11.72 -0.77
N ALA A 21 12.35 11.92 -1.98
CA ALA A 21 11.39 11.03 -2.62
C ALA A 21 11.95 9.59 -2.74
N GLY A 22 11.56 8.74 -1.79
CA GLY A 22 12.35 7.57 -1.40
C GLY A 22 12.49 6.49 -2.47
N PHE A 23 13.67 5.86 -2.50
CA PHE A 23 13.86 4.58 -3.16
C PHE A 23 12.87 3.57 -2.56
N ALA A 24 11.95 3.08 -3.39
CA ALA A 24 11.09 1.96 -3.02
C ALA A 24 11.97 0.71 -2.86
N GLU A 25 11.95 0.15 -1.66
CA GLU A 25 12.62 -1.10 -1.32
C GLU A 25 12.06 -2.22 -2.21
N GLN A 26 12.93 -3.02 -2.84
CA GLN A 26 12.46 -3.98 -3.85
C GLN A 26 11.64 -5.11 -3.20
N PRO A 27 10.61 -5.64 -3.89
CA PRO A 27 9.84 -6.75 -3.36
C PRO A 27 10.69 -8.01 -3.32
N THR A 28 10.65 -8.68 -2.17
CA THR A 28 11.45 -9.87 -1.85
C THR A 28 10.51 -11.05 -1.59
N VAL A 29 10.86 -12.24 -2.09
CA VAL A 29 10.10 -13.48 -1.90
C VAL A 29 10.96 -14.46 -1.13
N ILE A 30 10.40 -15.03 -0.06
CA ILE A 30 11.06 -15.98 0.84
C ILE A 30 10.14 -17.20 0.96
N ALA A 31 10.72 -18.40 1.01
CA ALA A 31 10.00 -19.64 1.26
C ALA A 31 10.62 -20.33 2.48
N THR A 32 9.78 -20.69 3.46
CA THR A 32 10.19 -21.33 4.72
C THR A 32 9.29 -22.52 5.01
N LEU A 33 9.89 -23.63 5.43
CA LEU A 33 9.21 -24.86 5.82
C LEU A 33 9.37 -25.05 7.34
N ASP A 34 8.37 -25.61 8.00
CA ASP A 34 8.37 -25.83 9.46
C ASP A 34 9.38 -26.88 9.93
N LYS A 35 9.64 -27.91 9.10
CA LYS A 35 10.65 -28.96 9.33
C LYS A 35 11.42 -29.22 8.04
N ASP A 36 12.69 -29.62 8.14
CA ASP A 36 13.50 -30.12 7.03
C ASP A 36 13.34 -31.65 6.82
N THR A 37 12.62 -32.31 7.72
CA THR A 37 12.49 -33.76 7.84
C THR A 37 11.05 -34.16 8.17
N ALA A 38 10.58 -35.27 7.60
CA ALA A 38 9.23 -35.80 7.82
C ALA A 38 9.16 -37.32 7.61
N THR A 39 8.07 -37.93 8.04
CA THR A 39 7.67 -39.30 7.64
C THR A 39 6.63 -39.29 6.50
N VAL A 40 6.49 -40.41 5.76
CA VAL A 40 5.46 -40.52 4.71
C VAL A 40 4.05 -40.36 5.31
N ASN A 41 3.24 -39.50 4.68
CA ASN A 41 1.93 -38.99 5.13
C ASN A 41 1.96 -38.07 6.38
N GLU A 42 3.13 -37.54 6.78
CA GLU A 42 3.22 -36.51 7.82
C GLU A 42 3.11 -35.11 7.20
N GLU A 43 2.25 -34.27 7.76
CA GLU A 43 2.06 -32.90 7.28
C GLU A 43 3.26 -31.99 7.61
N LEU A 44 3.58 -31.16 6.60
CA LEU A 44 4.60 -30.11 6.63
C LEU A 44 3.93 -28.78 6.25
N HIS A 45 4.31 -27.69 6.89
CA HIS A 45 3.75 -26.36 6.67
C HIS A 45 4.75 -25.46 5.96
N LEU A 46 4.46 -25.12 4.70
CA LEU A 46 5.24 -24.19 3.89
C LEU A 46 4.59 -22.80 3.92
N ILE A 47 5.37 -21.79 4.27
CA ILE A 47 4.99 -20.38 4.17
C ILE A 47 5.79 -19.73 3.04
N VAL A 48 5.08 -19.09 2.10
CA VAL A 48 5.68 -18.23 1.07
C VAL A 48 5.40 -16.78 1.44
N ARG A 49 6.44 -16.09 1.92
CA ARG A 49 6.40 -14.72 2.43
C ARG A 49 6.86 -13.75 1.35
N VAL A 50 6.08 -12.70 1.12
CA VAL A 50 6.36 -11.64 0.13
C VAL A 50 6.40 -10.30 0.85
N GLU A 51 7.56 -9.65 0.81
CA GLU A 51 7.80 -8.37 1.49
C GLU A 51 7.81 -7.20 0.50
N ASN A 52 7.47 -6.00 0.99
CA ASN A 52 7.44 -4.73 0.25
C ASN A 52 6.59 -4.75 -1.03
N SER A 53 5.49 -5.52 -1.00
CA SER A 53 4.49 -5.57 -2.06
C SER A 53 3.64 -4.29 -2.14
N LYS A 54 3.06 -4.05 -3.33
CA LYS A 54 2.11 -2.96 -3.58
C LYS A 54 0.82 -3.52 -4.16
N GLY A 55 -0.28 -3.39 -3.42
CA GLY A 55 -1.59 -3.94 -3.78
C GLY A 55 -1.74 -5.43 -3.45
N SER A 56 -2.90 -6.00 -3.79
CA SER A 56 -3.20 -7.41 -3.56
C SER A 56 -2.39 -8.31 -4.50
N ILE A 57 -1.63 -9.26 -3.95
CA ILE A 57 -0.92 -10.30 -4.71
C ILE A 57 -1.81 -11.55 -4.78
N PRO A 58 -1.95 -12.20 -5.96
CA PRO A 58 -2.60 -13.52 -6.05
C PRO A 58 -1.75 -14.62 -5.40
N PRO A 59 -2.33 -15.77 -5.00
CA PRO A 59 -1.57 -16.90 -4.47
C PRO A 59 -0.42 -17.33 -5.41
N PRO A 60 0.80 -17.53 -4.89
CA PRO A 60 1.94 -18.06 -5.65
C PRO A 60 1.60 -19.34 -6.40
N LYS A 61 2.12 -19.46 -7.64
CA LYS A 61 2.05 -20.72 -8.38
C LYS A 61 3.14 -21.65 -7.88
N MET A 62 2.74 -22.67 -7.14
CA MET A 62 3.64 -23.71 -6.66
C MET A 62 4.27 -24.49 -7.82
N PRO A 63 5.59 -24.76 -7.78
CA PRO A 63 6.24 -25.66 -8.74
C PRO A 63 5.74 -27.10 -8.57
N SER A 64 5.82 -27.90 -9.62
CA SER A 64 5.37 -29.31 -9.63
C SER A 64 6.27 -30.21 -8.79
N LEU A 65 5.94 -30.36 -7.51
CA LEU A 65 6.66 -31.23 -6.57
C LEU A 65 6.18 -32.68 -6.69
N GLN A 66 6.90 -33.52 -7.44
CA GLN A 66 6.57 -34.93 -7.57
C GLN A 66 6.69 -35.64 -6.22
N GLY A 67 5.70 -36.48 -5.88
CA GLY A 67 5.66 -37.20 -4.60
C GLY A 67 5.00 -36.45 -3.44
N PHE A 68 4.39 -35.28 -3.69
CA PHE A 68 3.61 -34.55 -2.68
C PHE A 68 2.18 -34.26 -3.18
N ASP A 69 1.19 -34.32 -2.29
CA ASP A 69 -0.01 -33.47 -2.44
C ASP A 69 0.31 -32.07 -1.86
N ILE A 70 -0.25 -31.02 -2.45
CA ILE A 70 -0.07 -29.63 -2.02
C ILE A 70 -1.45 -29.00 -1.83
N ILE A 71 -1.73 -28.50 -0.64
CA ILE A 71 -3.00 -27.85 -0.29
C ILE A 71 -2.70 -26.39 0.09
N TYR A 72 -3.31 -25.43 -0.59
CA TYR A 72 -3.27 -24.02 -0.19
C TYR A 72 -4.26 -23.79 0.96
N TYR A 73 -3.77 -23.26 2.09
CA TYR A 73 -4.54 -23.12 3.33
C TYR A 73 -5.09 -21.69 3.51
N GLY A 74 -4.42 -20.67 2.96
CA GLY A 74 -4.86 -19.28 3.02
C GLY A 74 -3.75 -18.26 2.88
N ARG A 75 -4.09 -16.98 3.07
CA ARG A 75 -3.10 -15.88 3.14
C ARG A 75 -3.34 -14.99 4.33
N THR A 76 -2.25 -14.43 4.86
CA THR A 76 -2.25 -13.38 5.88
C THR A 76 -1.52 -12.16 5.31
N SER A 77 -2.10 -10.97 5.45
CA SER A 77 -1.47 -9.71 5.02
C SER A 77 -1.33 -8.77 6.21
N GLN A 78 -0.12 -8.25 6.42
CA GLN A 78 0.18 -7.23 7.43
C GLN A 78 0.75 -5.99 6.74
N PHE A 79 0.25 -4.82 7.13
CA PHE A 79 0.74 -3.53 6.66
C PHE A 79 1.31 -2.75 7.84
N LYS A 80 2.57 -2.32 7.73
CA LYS A 80 3.28 -1.58 8.77
C LYS A 80 3.83 -0.28 8.20
N PHE A 81 3.36 0.85 8.70
CA PHE A 81 3.87 2.16 8.34
C PHE A 81 4.89 2.61 9.38
N VAL A 82 6.15 2.84 8.98
CA VAL A 82 7.25 3.22 9.88
C VAL A 82 8.05 4.34 9.24
N ASN A 83 8.15 5.49 9.90
CA ASN A 83 8.98 6.63 9.50
C ASN A 83 8.85 7.02 8.02
N GLY A 84 7.61 7.06 7.49
CA GLY A 84 7.32 7.40 6.10
C GLY A 84 7.51 6.27 5.08
N LYS A 85 8.03 5.10 5.48
CA LYS A 85 8.08 3.89 4.65
C LYS A 85 6.86 3.00 4.93
N THR A 86 6.21 2.57 3.85
CA THR A 86 5.19 1.50 3.91
C THR A 86 5.88 0.16 3.71
N GLN A 87 5.90 -0.67 4.74
CA GLN A 87 6.26 -2.08 4.65
C GLN A 87 4.98 -2.91 4.54
N SER A 88 4.94 -3.82 3.58
CA SER A 88 3.87 -4.80 3.41
C SER A 88 4.48 -6.19 3.51
N ILE A 89 3.82 -7.08 4.25
CA ILE A 89 4.19 -8.49 4.38
C ILE A 89 2.93 -9.29 4.02
N THR A 90 3.02 -10.15 3.01
CA THR A 90 1.96 -11.09 2.62
C THR A 90 2.52 -12.50 2.71
N GLU A 91 1.91 -13.33 3.56
CA GLU A 91 2.30 -14.73 3.78
C GLU A 91 1.21 -15.64 3.23
N PHE A 92 1.60 -16.57 2.36
CA PHE A 92 0.73 -17.59 1.78
C PHE A 92 1.08 -18.94 2.40
N ALA A 93 0.10 -19.59 3.03
CA ALA A 93 0.28 -20.85 3.74
C ALA A 93 -0.13 -22.05 2.87
N TYR A 94 0.70 -23.07 2.86
CA TYR A 94 0.46 -24.34 2.17
C TYR A 94 0.78 -25.52 3.10
N VAL A 95 0.02 -26.60 2.99
CA VAL A 95 0.33 -27.90 3.59
C VAL A 95 0.91 -28.82 2.52
N LEU A 96 2.01 -29.50 2.84
CA LEU A 96 2.71 -30.43 1.96
C LEU A 96 2.58 -31.88 2.49
N THR A 97 1.90 -32.69 1.69
CA THR A 97 1.54 -34.12 1.74
C THR A 97 2.56 -35.17 1.24
N PRO A 98 3.73 -35.48 1.84
CA PRO A 98 4.70 -36.43 1.27
C PRO A 98 4.15 -37.87 1.12
N LYS A 99 4.26 -38.44 -0.08
CA LYS A 99 3.72 -39.76 -0.47
C LYS A 99 4.76 -40.86 -0.69
N ALA A 100 6.04 -40.52 -0.71
CA ALA A 100 7.15 -41.46 -0.87
C ALA A 100 8.36 -40.98 -0.05
N ALA A 101 9.16 -41.92 0.45
CA ALA A 101 10.43 -41.58 1.08
C ALA A 101 11.47 -41.16 0.02
N GLY A 102 12.42 -40.31 0.42
CA GLY A 102 13.44 -39.74 -0.45
C GLY A 102 13.86 -38.33 -0.06
N GLN A 103 14.82 -37.77 -0.79
CA GLN A 103 15.20 -36.35 -0.69
C GLN A 103 14.53 -35.56 -1.81
N PHE A 104 13.86 -34.47 -1.46
CA PHE A 104 13.10 -33.64 -2.38
C PHE A 104 13.55 -32.17 -2.32
N VAL A 105 13.46 -31.48 -3.45
CA VAL A 105 13.86 -30.07 -3.57
C VAL A 105 12.71 -29.26 -4.16
N ILE A 106 12.11 -28.43 -3.32
CA ILE A 106 11.14 -27.41 -3.74
C ILE A 106 11.91 -26.35 -4.53
N GLN A 107 11.54 -26.20 -5.80
CA GLN A 107 12.14 -25.23 -6.71
C GLN A 107 11.76 -23.78 -6.33
N PRO A 108 12.51 -22.77 -6.79
CA PRO A 108 12.14 -21.36 -6.65
C PRO A 108 10.67 -21.09 -7.00
N ILE A 109 9.93 -20.49 -6.06
CA ILE A 109 8.50 -20.25 -6.15
C ILE A 109 8.27 -18.88 -6.79
N LYS A 110 7.58 -18.87 -7.93
CA LYS A 110 7.34 -17.68 -8.77
C LYS A 110 6.14 -16.87 -8.28
N VAL A 111 6.35 -15.57 -8.10
CA VAL A 111 5.35 -14.59 -7.63
C VAL A 111 5.41 -13.34 -8.49
N VAL A 112 4.27 -12.85 -8.98
CA VAL A 112 4.19 -11.57 -9.72
C VAL A 112 3.78 -10.45 -8.77
N VAL A 113 4.68 -9.50 -8.54
CA VAL A 113 4.47 -8.36 -7.63
C VAL A 113 4.55 -7.05 -8.42
N GLY A 114 3.43 -6.31 -8.48
CA GLY A 114 3.37 -5.03 -9.21
C GLY A 114 3.65 -5.15 -10.72
N GLY A 115 3.43 -6.32 -11.32
CA GLY A 115 3.75 -6.60 -12.73
C GLY A 115 5.16 -7.12 -13.00
N VAL A 116 6.00 -7.30 -11.96
CA VAL A 116 7.35 -7.87 -12.07
C VAL A 116 7.37 -9.24 -11.43
N GLU A 117 7.94 -10.24 -12.12
CA GLU A 117 8.14 -11.58 -11.57
C GLU A 117 9.33 -11.60 -10.59
N ARG A 118 9.16 -12.34 -9.49
CA ARG A 118 10.16 -12.59 -8.44
C ARG A 118 10.09 -14.05 -8.01
N GLU A 119 11.21 -14.58 -7.51
CA GLU A 119 11.36 -15.98 -7.15
C GLU A 119 11.91 -16.13 -5.74
N SER A 120 11.50 -17.18 -5.02
CA SER A 120 12.08 -17.56 -3.73
C SER A 120 13.43 -18.28 -3.88
N GLY A 121 14.14 -18.48 -2.77
CA GLY A 121 15.14 -19.55 -2.70
C GLY A 121 14.51 -20.94 -2.89
N PHE A 122 15.35 -21.94 -3.18
CA PHE A 122 14.95 -23.35 -3.13
C PHE A 122 14.88 -23.83 -1.68
N VAL A 123 14.04 -24.83 -1.40
CA VAL A 123 13.93 -25.47 -0.07
C VAL A 123 14.14 -26.98 -0.23
N ARG A 124 14.79 -27.62 0.74
CA ARG A 124 15.05 -29.07 0.75
C ARG A 124 14.27 -29.72 1.87
N VAL A 125 13.78 -30.95 1.63
CA VAL A 125 13.11 -31.77 2.64
C VAL A 125 13.49 -33.24 2.45
N THR A 126 13.72 -33.96 3.56
CA THR A 126 14.01 -35.40 3.58
C THR A 126 12.84 -36.16 4.17
N VAL A 127 12.23 -37.04 3.39
CA VAL A 127 11.10 -37.89 3.80
C VAL A 127 11.63 -39.29 4.10
N THR A 128 11.23 -39.83 5.25
CA THR A 128 11.57 -41.18 5.72
C THR A 128 10.34 -42.09 5.76
N GLU A 129 10.53 -43.39 5.60
CA GLU A 129 9.43 -44.34 5.80
C GLU A 129 9.05 -44.43 7.28
N LYS A 130 7.75 -44.55 7.56
CA LYS A 130 7.24 -44.66 8.93
C LYS A 130 7.60 -46.03 9.49
N PRO A 131 8.37 -46.14 10.59
CA PRO A 131 8.85 -47.43 11.09
C PRO A 131 7.68 -48.30 11.59
N GLY A 132 7.41 -49.37 10.85
CA GLY A 132 6.30 -50.30 11.10
C GLY A 132 6.77 -51.74 11.24
N THR A 133 6.64 -52.28 12.46
CA THR A 133 6.57 -53.71 12.83
C THR A 133 7.32 -54.71 11.94
N ALA A 134 8.56 -55.03 12.28
CA ALA A 134 9.35 -56.04 11.57
C ALA A 134 8.73 -57.45 11.65
N VAL A 135 8.57 -58.10 10.49
CA VAL A 135 8.39 -59.55 10.39
C VAL A 135 9.76 -60.22 10.60
N PRO A 136 9.89 -61.28 11.40
CA PRO A 136 11.20 -61.82 11.79
C PRO A 136 11.97 -62.41 10.61
N GLN A 137 13.14 -61.86 10.31
CA GLN A 137 14.10 -62.48 9.38
C GLN A 137 14.80 -63.67 10.03
N GLN A 138 14.90 -64.77 9.27
CA GLN A 138 15.69 -65.95 9.64
C GLN A 138 17.11 -65.80 9.09
N SER A 139 18.11 -65.65 9.95
CA SER A 139 19.53 -65.61 9.58
C SER A 139 20.43 -66.10 10.73
N THR A 140 21.59 -66.65 10.40
CA THR A 140 22.37 -67.53 11.28
C THR A 140 23.57 -66.87 11.96
N LEU A 141 23.81 -67.27 13.22
CA LEU A 141 25.12 -67.53 13.85
C LEU A 141 26.29 -66.54 13.62
N ALA A 142 26.68 -65.80 14.68
CA ALA A 142 28.07 -65.79 15.17
C ALA A 142 28.25 -65.17 16.59
N GLN A 143 28.67 -66.01 17.54
CA GLN A 143 29.63 -65.78 18.65
C GLN A 143 29.57 -64.50 19.53
N ASN A 144 29.30 -64.72 20.83
CA ASN A 144 29.78 -63.90 21.96
C ASN A 144 31.26 -64.24 22.29
N PRO A 145 32.02 -63.34 22.94
CA PRO A 145 32.12 -63.31 24.42
C PRO A 145 32.09 -61.88 25.04
N ALA A 146 32.01 -61.64 26.35
CA ALA A 146 31.32 -62.29 27.49
C ALA A 146 31.81 -61.65 28.83
N SER A 147 31.03 -60.77 29.48
CA SER A 147 31.23 -60.27 30.87
C SER A 147 30.21 -59.16 31.21
N GLN A 148 29.77 -58.90 32.45
CA GLN A 148 29.52 -59.74 33.64
C GLN A 148 28.66 -58.91 34.65
N GLY A 149 27.76 -59.55 35.41
CA GLY A 149 26.86 -58.89 36.40
C GLY A 149 25.53 -58.38 35.79
N SER A 150 24.32 -58.57 36.35
CA SER A 150 23.80 -58.65 37.74
C SER A 150 23.65 -57.27 38.42
N SER A 151 22.50 -56.85 38.99
CA SER A 151 21.17 -57.49 39.18
C SER A 151 20.03 -56.45 39.35
N GLY A 152 18.85 -56.73 38.78
CA GLY A 152 17.54 -56.13 39.16
C GLY A 152 17.35 -54.62 38.96
N ALA A 153 16.16 -54.02 39.14
CA ALA A 153 14.77 -54.53 39.05
C ALA A 153 13.78 -53.33 39.03
N THR A 154 12.58 -53.51 38.47
CA THR A 154 11.37 -52.64 38.59
C THR A 154 11.44 -51.15 38.20
N SER A 155 10.57 -50.76 37.26
CA SER A 155 10.32 -49.37 36.84
C SER A 155 9.26 -48.66 37.72
N PRO A 156 9.38 -47.33 37.94
CA PRO A 156 8.26 -46.48 38.37
C PRO A 156 7.48 -45.88 37.18
N ARG A 157 6.16 -45.74 37.34
CA ARG A 157 5.23 -45.09 36.39
C ARG A 157 4.89 -43.67 36.88
N PRO A 158 5.02 -42.62 36.06
CA PRO A 158 4.56 -41.27 36.42
C PRO A 158 3.03 -41.18 36.58
N THR A 159 2.57 -40.37 37.52
CA THR A 159 1.15 -40.09 37.80
C THR A 159 0.81 -38.63 37.52
N LEU A 160 -0.45 -38.35 37.16
CA LEU A 160 -0.97 -37.00 36.93
C LEU A 160 -1.23 -36.25 38.26
N PRO A 161 -1.09 -34.91 38.29
CA PRO A 161 -1.34 -34.09 39.49
C PRO A 161 -2.84 -33.85 39.75
N GLN A 162 -3.19 -33.60 41.01
CA GLN A 162 -4.53 -33.21 41.48
C GLN A 162 -4.58 -31.72 41.90
N TYR A 163 -5.77 -31.13 41.87
CA TYR A 163 -6.04 -29.78 42.39
C TYR A 163 -6.65 -29.83 43.81
N PRO A 164 -6.41 -28.81 44.69
CA PRO A 164 -7.04 -28.72 46.02
C PRO A 164 -8.51 -28.28 45.99
N ALA A 165 -9.25 -28.56 47.06
CA ALA A 165 -10.66 -28.20 47.25
C ALA A 165 -10.87 -27.10 48.31
N LEU A 166 -12.06 -26.48 48.32
CA LEU A 166 -12.48 -25.40 49.25
C LEU A 166 -13.38 -25.92 50.40
N PRO A 167 -13.36 -25.32 51.60
CA PRO A 167 -14.32 -25.58 52.68
C PRO A 167 -15.68 -24.85 52.48
N ALA A 168 -16.70 -25.18 53.28
CA ALA A 168 -18.09 -24.70 53.07
C ALA A 168 -18.94 -24.45 54.34
N GLY A 169 -20.02 -23.66 54.19
CA GLY A 169 -21.13 -23.43 55.15
C GLY A 169 -21.10 -22.06 55.85
N GLN A 170 -22.22 -21.37 56.17
CA GLN A 170 -23.68 -21.52 55.89
C GLN A 170 -24.30 -20.07 55.80
N GLN A 171 -25.60 -19.71 55.79
CA GLN A 171 -26.92 -20.36 55.95
C GLN A 171 -28.02 -19.48 55.26
N GLN A 172 -29.34 -19.70 55.51
CA GLN A 172 -30.48 -18.97 54.88
C GLN A 172 -31.75 -19.06 55.77
N PRO A 173 -32.73 -18.10 55.72
CA PRO A 173 -33.90 -18.07 54.79
C PRO A 173 -34.30 -16.62 54.31
N SER A 174 -35.10 -16.27 53.27
CA SER A 174 -36.37 -16.76 52.63
C SER A 174 -37.67 -16.26 53.35
N THR A 175 -38.81 -15.83 52.75
CA THR A 175 -39.44 -15.99 51.39
C THR A 175 -40.56 -14.93 51.10
N TYR A 176 -41.11 -14.84 49.86
CA TYR A 176 -42.38 -14.19 49.38
C TYR A 176 -42.40 -12.64 49.09
N GLN A 177 -43.27 -12.04 48.23
CA GLN A 177 -44.49 -12.48 47.50
C GLN A 177 -44.70 -11.74 46.11
N GLN A 178 -45.83 -11.92 45.39
CA GLN A 178 -46.06 -11.44 43.98
C GLN A 178 -47.18 -10.33 43.82
N PRO A 179 -47.93 -10.15 42.70
CA PRO A 179 -47.81 -9.00 41.76
C PRO A 179 -49.11 -8.16 41.61
N PRO A 180 -49.22 -7.27 40.59
CA PRO A 180 -50.29 -7.47 39.59
C PRO A 180 -49.92 -7.13 38.13
N MET A 181 -50.89 -7.27 37.20
CA MET A 181 -50.73 -7.31 35.74
C MET A 181 -51.16 -6.03 34.99
N SER A 182 -50.59 -5.80 33.80
CA SER A 182 -51.34 -5.35 32.61
C SER A 182 -50.62 -5.67 31.28
N GLN A 183 -51.40 -6.06 30.28
CA GLN A 183 -51.03 -6.35 28.87
C GLN A 183 -52.18 -5.82 27.97
N PRO A 184 -52.08 -5.79 26.62
CA PRO A 184 -50.97 -6.17 25.72
C PRO A 184 -50.56 -5.09 24.69
N ALA A 185 -49.48 -5.32 23.92
CA ALA A 185 -49.50 -5.34 22.43
C ALA A 185 -48.10 -5.29 21.76
N ALA A 186 -47.98 -5.99 20.62
CA ALA A 186 -47.11 -5.75 19.45
C ALA A 186 -45.58 -5.51 19.58
N ALA A 187 -44.85 -6.59 19.27
CA ALA A 187 -43.71 -6.66 18.33
C ALA A 187 -42.59 -5.59 18.33
N GLY A 188 -41.36 -6.03 18.64
CA GLY A 188 -40.13 -5.27 18.38
C GLY A 188 -38.94 -5.79 19.19
N SER A 189 -38.22 -6.80 18.70
CA SER A 189 -37.11 -7.44 19.42
C SER A 189 -35.87 -6.53 19.49
N LYS A 190 -35.82 -5.66 20.50
CA LYS A 190 -34.61 -4.88 20.82
C LYS A 190 -33.49 -5.82 21.25
N GLY A 191 -32.42 -5.88 20.46
CA GLY A 191 -31.15 -6.41 20.93
C GLY A 191 -30.63 -5.60 22.11
N THR A 192 -29.97 -6.25 23.07
CA THR A 192 -29.54 -5.64 24.33
C THR A 192 -28.53 -4.52 24.08
N VAL A 193 -28.93 -3.26 24.31
CA VAL A 193 -28.05 -2.10 24.21
C VAL A 193 -27.25 -1.98 25.51
N SER A 194 -26.03 -2.54 25.51
CA SER A 194 -25.05 -2.29 26.57
C SER A 194 -24.48 -0.87 26.44
N ASP A 195 -24.72 -0.06 27.46
CA ASP A 195 -24.19 1.28 27.75
C ASP A 195 -23.32 1.97 26.66
N MET A 196 -23.98 2.58 25.68
CA MET A 196 -23.33 3.46 24.70
C MET A 196 -23.14 4.87 25.28
N GLY A 197 -22.13 5.00 26.15
CA GLY A 197 -21.79 6.19 26.92
C GLY A 197 -21.36 7.40 26.08
N ASN A 198 -22.35 8.16 25.59
CA ASN A 198 -22.20 9.47 24.95
C ASN A 198 -21.47 9.53 23.59
N ASP A 199 -20.88 8.43 23.09
CA ASP A 199 -20.05 8.41 21.88
C ASP A 199 -20.69 9.04 20.63
N GLN A 200 -19.88 9.87 19.94
CA GLN A 200 -20.22 10.49 18.65
C GLN A 200 -19.99 9.56 17.46
N ILE A 201 -19.27 8.46 17.66
CA ILE A 201 -18.95 7.45 16.65
C ILE A 201 -18.83 6.07 17.32
N PHE A 202 -19.48 5.04 16.77
CA PHE A 202 -19.39 3.66 17.28
C PHE A 202 -19.58 2.62 16.16
N LEU A 203 -19.06 1.42 16.37
CA LEU A 203 -19.32 0.26 15.52
C LEU A 203 -20.50 -0.56 16.06
N ARG A 204 -21.40 -0.97 15.18
CA ARG A 204 -22.42 -1.99 15.46
C ARG A 204 -22.15 -3.21 14.57
N ALA A 205 -21.87 -4.35 15.18
CA ALA A 205 -21.88 -5.65 14.51
C ALA A 205 -23.15 -6.40 14.90
N GLN A 206 -23.87 -6.96 13.94
CA GLN A 206 -25.13 -7.70 14.18
C GLN A 206 -25.26 -8.89 13.23
N THR A 207 -25.83 -9.98 13.73
CA THR A 207 -26.26 -11.11 12.90
C THR A 207 -27.77 -11.09 12.65
N ASN A 208 -28.20 -11.61 11.50
CA ASN A 208 -29.63 -11.80 11.20
C ASN A 208 -30.31 -12.87 12.09
N LYS A 209 -29.53 -13.81 12.64
CA LYS A 209 -29.98 -14.92 13.47
C LYS A 209 -29.00 -15.15 14.62
N MET A 210 -29.51 -15.53 15.80
CA MET A 210 -28.73 -15.95 16.98
C MET A 210 -28.83 -17.46 17.23
N THR A 211 -29.67 -18.15 16.47
CA THR A 211 -29.85 -19.61 16.54
C THR A 211 -30.13 -20.12 15.15
N VAL A 212 -29.36 -21.13 14.73
CA VAL A 212 -29.38 -21.71 13.39
C VAL A 212 -29.13 -23.22 13.45
N TYR A 213 -29.28 -23.92 12.34
CA TYR A 213 -28.82 -25.30 12.17
C TYR A 213 -27.37 -25.36 11.65
N ALA A 214 -26.72 -26.51 11.77
CA ALA A 214 -25.44 -26.75 11.08
C ALA A 214 -25.58 -26.56 9.56
N ASN A 215 -24.58 -25.95 8.94
CA ASN A 215 -24.53 -25.49 7.54
C ASN A 215 -25.59 -24.46 7.11
N GLU A 216 -26.41 -23.93 8.03
CA GLU A 216 -27.30 -22.80 7.73
C GLU A 216 -26.53 -21.47 7.68
N GLN A 217 -27.01 -20.55 6.84
CA GLN A 217 -26.46 -19.21 6.68
C GLN A 217 -26.83 -18.27 7.85
N VAL A 218 -25.81 -17.71 8.49
CA VAL A 218 -25.87 -16.51 9.33
C VAL A 218 -25.27 -15.35 8.55
N LEU A 219 -25.96 -14.22 8.47
CA LEU A 219 -25.43 -12.99 7.86
C LEU A 219 -24.92 -12.07 8.95
N LEU A 220 -23.62 -11.78 8.94
CA LEU A 220 -22.96 -10.83 9.84
C LEU A 220 -22.77 -9.49 9.12
N GLY A 221 -23.47 -8.46 9.59
CA GLY A 221 -23.36 -7.09 9.09
C GLY A 221 -22.58 -6.19 10.05
N TYR A 222 -21.77 -5.30 9.48
CA TYR A 222 -21.05 -4.24 10.18
C TYR A 222 -21.55 -2.88 9.72
N SER A 223 -22.08 -2.11 10.67
CA SER A 223 -22.63 -0.78 10.47
C SER A 223 -21.87 0.23 11.31
N LEU A 224 -21.22 1.19 10.66
CA LEU A 224 -20.55 2.31 11.31
C LEU A 224 -21.57 3.43 11.56
N PHE A 225 -21.71 3.86 12.80
CA PHE A 225 -22.57 4.97 13.20
C PHE A 225 -21.70 6.17 13.57
N THR A 226 -21.96 7.34 12.97
CA THR A 226 -21.18 8.55 13.24
C THR A 226 -21.99 9.85 13.16
N MET A 227 -21.53 10.87 13.88
CA MET A 227 -21.96 12.27 13.82
C MET A 227 -20.92 13.19 13.19
N LEU A 228 -19.73 12.66 12.89
CA LEU A 228 -18.55 13.40 12.49
C LEU A 228 -18.21 13.08 11.03
N ASP A 229 -17.53 13.98 10.32
CA ASP A 229 -16.87 13.59 9.07
C ASP A 229 -15.84 12.49 9.38
N THR A 230 -16.08 11.30 8.83
CA THR A 230 -15.45 10.05 9.24
C THR A 230 -14.97 9.29 8.01
N ARG A 231 -13.69 8.95 8.01
CA ARG A 231 -13.10 8.06 7.01
C ARG A 231 -12.94 6.67 7.65
N TYR A 232 -13.59 5.66 7.09
CA TYR A 232 -13.31 4.26 7.42
C TYR A 232 -11.98 3.84 6.78
N GLU A 233 -11.12 3.13 7.51
CA GLU A 233 -9.77 2.77 7.08
C GLU A 233 -9.52 1.25 7.05
N GLY A 234 -10.54 0.44 7.36
CA GLY A 234 -10.47 -1.02 7.36
C GLY A 234 -10.52 -1.64 8.77
N PHE A 235 -10.35 -2.97 8.82
CA PHE A 235 -10.10 -3.71 10.05
C PHE A 235 -8.61 -3.64 10.39
N THR A 236 -8.28 -3.34 11.65
CA THR A 236 -6.93 -3.52 12.21
C THR A 236 -6.77 -4.89 12.85
N GLU A 237 -7.87 -5.47 13.32
CA GLU A 237 -7.97 -6.86 13.78
C GLU A 237 -9.21 -7.48 13.10
N GLU A 238 -9.02 -8.52 12.29
CA GLU A 238 -10.11 -9.24 11.63
C GLU A 238 -11.00 -9.97 12.66
N PRO A 239 -12.29 -10.22 12.36
CA PRO A 239 -13.19 -10.86 13.31
C PRO A 239 -12.90 -12.36 13.47
N GLU A 240 -12.87 -12.83 14.72
CA GLU A 240 -12.77 -14.26 15.02
C GLU A 240 -14.14 -14.93 14.88
N THR A 241 -14.30 -15.75 13.85
CA THR A 241 -15.53 -16.53 13.57
C THR A 241 -15.28 -18.04 13.64
N SER A 242 -14.55 -18.50 14.66
CA SER A 242 -14.22 -19.92 14.85
C SER A 242 -15.47 -20.80 14.85
N GLY A 243 -15.46 -21.87 14.04
CA GLY A 243 -16.63 -22.75 13.83
C GLY A 243 -17.52 -22.38 12.63
N PHE A 244 -17.20 -21.30 11.90
CA PHE A 244 -17.90 -20.91 10.68
C PHE A 244 -16.97 -20.93 9.46
N TRP A 245 -17.47 -21.46 8.35
CA TRP A 245 -16.96 -21.15 7.02
C TRP A 245 -17.42 -19.73 6.64
N ILE A 246 -16.56 -18.94 5.99
CA ILE A 246 -16.82 -17.55 5.60
C ILE A 246 -16.92 -17.47 4.08
N GLU A 247 -18.00 -16.88 3.58
CA GLU A 247 -18.06 -16.36 2.21
C GLU A 247 -18.15 -14.83 2.23
N GLU A 248 -17.21 -14.18 1.55
CA GLU A 248 -17.20 -12.72 1.36
C GLU A 248 -17.81 -12.35 0.01
N PHE A 249 -18.80 -11.47 0.05
CA PHE A 249 -19.51 -11.03 -1.15
C PHE A 249 -18.97 -9.67 -1.59
N PRO A 250 -18.85 -9.42 -2.91
CA PRO A 250 -18.41 -8.11 -3.40
C PRO A 250 -19.31 -7.00 -2.85
N MET A 251 -18.68 -5.99 -2.28
CA MET A 251 -19.33 -4.76 -1.85
C MET A 251 -19.73 -3.93 -3.07
N GLU A 252 -20.87 -3.26 -2.99
CA GLU A 252 -21.22 -2.19 -3.93
C GLU A 252 -20.23 -1.03 -3.75
N GLN A 253 -19.88 -0.34 -4.85
CA GLN A 253 -18.81 0.68 -4.83
C GLN A 253 -19.19 1.96 -4.06
N GLU A 254 -20.49 2.20 -3.90
CA GLU A 254 -21.03 3.29 -3.10
C GLU A 254 -21.66 2.70 -1.83
N VAL A 255 -21.10 3.04 -0.66
CA VAL A 255 -21.70 2.65 0.63
C VAL A 255 -22.90 3.54 0.88
N THR A 256 -24.11 2.98 0.78
CA THR A 256 -25.36 3.68 1.10
C THR A 256 -25.31 4.27 2.51
N GLN A 257 -25.54 5.57 2.62
CA GLN A 257 -25.58 6.29 3.90
C GLN A 257 -27.02 6.56 4.30
N GLU A 258 -27.44 6.02 5.44
CA GLU A 258 -28.77 6.22 6.01
C GLU A 258 -28.72 7.14 7.23
N THR A 259 -29.83 7.78 7.56
CA THR A 259 -30.01 8.44 8.87
C THR A 259 -30.71 7.48 9.82
N GLU A 260 -30.08 7.12 10.93
CA GLU A 260 -30.73 6.39 12.03
C GLU A 260 -30.71 7.24 13.32
N THR A 261 -31.78 7.19 14.10
CA THR A 261 -31.85 7.88 15.41
C THR A 261 -31.65 6.88 16.54
N VAL A 262 -30.51 7.00 17.24
CA VAL A 262 -30.10 6.10 18.32
C VAL A 262 -30.03 6.91 19.61
N ASN A 263 -30.68 6.43 20.68
CA ASN A 263 -30.72 7.09 21.99
C ASN A 263 -31.12 8.59 21.92
N ARG A 264 -32.10 8.91 21.07
CA ARG A 264 -32.59 10.27 20.72
C ARG A 264 -31.59 11.18 19.99
N LYS A 265 -30.39 10.70 19.65
CA LYS A 265 -29.43 11.44 18.82
C LYS A 265 -29.44 10.94 17.37
N ARG A 266 -29.23 11.83 16.39
CA ARG A 266 -29.18 11.50 14.96
C ARG A 266 -27.76 11.07 14.56
N TYR A 267 -27.61 9.87 13.99
CA TYR A 267 -26.36 9.37 13.41
C TYR A 267 -26.52 9.17 11.90
N VAL A 268 -25.43 9.31 11.16
CA VAL A 268 -25.27 8.68 9.84
C VAL A 268 -24.84 7.24 10.08
N ARG A 269 -25.55 6.30 9.46
CA ARG A 269 -25.21 4.88 9.39
C ARG A 269 -24.61 4.58 8.01
N ALA A 270 -23.49 3.87 7.99
CA ALA A 270 -22.86 3.36 6.78
C ALA A 270 -22.55 1.86 6.98
N ASP A 271 -23.06 1.00 6.09
CA ASP A 271 -22.85 -0.45 6.17
C ASP A 271 -21.53 -0.83 5.48
N ILE A 272 -20.48 -1.06 6.28
CA ILE A 272 -19.07 -1.12 5.87
C ILE A 272 -18.56 -2.52 5.52
N ARG A 273 -19.25 -3.59 5.93
CA ARG A 273 -18.95 -5.00 5.57
C ARG A 273 -20.17 -5.88 5.80
N LYS A 274 -20.37 -6.89 4.94
CA LYS A 274 -21.40 -7.93 5.11
C LYS A 274 -20.83 -9.28 4.70
N MET A 275 -20.88 -10.26 5.61
CA MET A 275 -20.27 -11.58 5.47
C MET A 275 -21.34 -12.66 5.64
N ALA A 276 -21.25 -13.75 4.87
CA ALA A 276 -22.04 -14.96 5.15
C ALA A 276 -21.17 -15.95 5.93
N LEU A 277 -21.73 -16.44 7.04
CA LEU A 277 -21.10 -17.40 7.94
C LEU A 277 -21.93 -18.68 7.95
N PHE A 278 -21.30 -19.82 7.70
CA PHE A 278 -21.97 -21.12 7.67
C PHE A 278 -21.37 -22.03 8.75
N ALA A 279 -22.17 -22.41 9.74
CA ALA A 279 -21.68 -23.16 10.89
C ALA A 279 -21.26 -24.60 10.51
N THR A 280 -20.03 -25.00 10.81
CA THR A 280 -19.48 -26.28 10.35
C THR A 280 -19.91 -27.47 11.21
N ALA A 281 -20.26 -27.25 12.48
CA ALA A 281 -20.75 -28.28 13.40
C ALA A 281 -21.75 -27.70 14.42
N PRO A 282 -22.58 -28.54 15.08
CA PRO A 282 -23.42 -28.12 16.20
C PRO A 282 -22.60 -27.71 17.43
N GLY A 283 -23.06 -26.70 18.16
CA GLY A 283 -22.38 -26.14 19.33
C GLY A 283 -22.82 -24.71 19.65
N THR A 284 -22.17 -24.08 20.62
CA THR A 284 -22.32 -22.64 20.88
C THR A 284 -21.01 -21.96 20.57
N TYR A 285 -21.03 -21.00 19.64
CA TYR A 285 -19.84 -20.28 19.16
C TYR A 285 -19.95 -18.81 19.53
N THR A 286 -18.80 -18.18 19.81
CA THR A 286 -18.71 -16.73 20.06
C THR A 286 -17.94 -16.09 18.93
N ILE A 287 -18.62 -15.22 18.17
CA ILE A 287 -17.99 -14.34 17.20
C ILE A 287 -17.40 -13.14 17.95
N LYS A 288 -16.10 -12.87 17.80
CA LYS A 288 -15.51 -11.59 18.21
C LYS A 288 -15.51 -10.66 16.99
N PRO A 289 -16.17 -9.48 17.01
CA PRO A 289 -16.28 -8.60 15.84
C PRO A 289 -14.99 -7.93 15.34
N GLY A 290 -13.83 -8.23 15.92
CA GLY A 290 -12.57 -7.57 15.58
C GLY A 290 -12.53 -6.08 15.97
N VAL A 291 -11.56 -5.36 15.40
CA VAL A 291 -11.34 -3.93 15.63
C VAL A 291 -11.23 -3.24 14.28
N ILE A 292 -12.03 -2.18 14.07
CA ILE A 292 -11.90 -1.31 12.89
C ILE A 292 -11.17 -0.02 13.24
N LYS A 293 -10.53 0.57 12.23
CA LYS A 293 -9.94 1.90 12.29
C LYS A 293 -10.79 2.88 11.50
N ALA A 294 -11.03 4.06 12.09
CA ALA A 294 -11.63 5.20 11.42
C ALA A 294 -10.91 6.49 11.82
N SER A 295 -10.81 7.47 10.92
CA SER A 295 -10.28 8.81 11.24
C SER A 295 -11.36 9.88 11.13
N VAL A 296 -11.67 10.48 12.28
CA VAL A 296 -12.70 11.53 12.42
C VAL A 296 -12.06 12.91 12.35
N GLN A 297 -12.64 13.83 11.59
CA GLN A 297 -12.22 15.21 11.56
C GLN A 297 -12.62 15.90 12.87
N MET A 298 -11.64 16.32 13.67
CA MET A 298 -11.89 17.15 14.84
C MET A 298 -11.78 18.62 14.44
N GLN A 299 -12.83 19.40 14.70
CA GLN A 299 -12.79 20.85 14.57
C GLN A 299 -12.32 21.44 15.89
N GLU A 300 -11.04 21.82 15.97
CA GLU A 300 -10.47 22.39 17.18
C GLU A 300 -11.04 23.79 17.45
N GLN A 301 -11.57 23.97 18.67
CA GLN A 301 -12.10 25.25 19.15
C GLN A 301 -10.96 26.15 19.69
N SER A 302 -9.82 26.17 18.98
CA SER A 302 -8.56 26.81 19.35
C SER A 302 -8.50 28.23 18.77
N SER A 303 -8.66 29.26 19.62
CA SER A 303 -8.51 30.66 19.22
C SER A 303 -7.04 31.10 19.23
N SER A 304 -6.22 30.53 18.34
CA SER A 304 -4.82 30.92 18.17
C SER A 304 -4.68 31.83 16.94
N MET A 305 -4.02 32.98 17.08
CA MET A 305 -3.81 33.95 15.98
C MET A 305 -2.91 33.42 14.84
N PHE A 306 -2.45 32.17 14.94
CA PHE A 306 -1.75 31.47 13.85
C PHE A 306 -2.74 30.74 12.92
N ASP A 307 -3.84 30.19 13.45
CA ASP A 307 -4.86 29.48 12.66
C ASP A 307 -5.65 30.47 11.78
N GLU A 308 -5.94 31.66 12.32
CA GLU A 308 -6.66 32.73 11.61
C GLU A 308 -5.98 33.17 10.29
N PHE A 309 -4.65 33.03 10.20
CA PHE A 309 -3.88 33.30 8.99
C PHE A 309 -3.97 32.18 7.93
N PHE A 310 -4.21 30.92 8.34
CA PHE A 310 -4.35 29.77 7.43
C PHE A 310 -5.81 29.44 7.08
N ASN A 311 -6.77 29.97 7.83
CA ASN A 311 -8.21 29.76 7.62
C ASN A 311 -8.83 30.73 6.58
N ASP A 312 -8.01 31.52 5.87
CA ASP A 312 -8.48 32.34 4.76
C ASP A 312 -9.03 31.45 3.63
N SER A 313 -10.04 31.94 2.92
CA SER A 313 -10.91 31.16 2.00
C SER A 313 -10.15 30.52 0.83
N PHE A 314 -8.93 31.00 0.56
CA PHE A 314 -8.01 30.45 -0.44
C PHE A 314 -7.50 29.04 -0.11
N PHE A 315 -7.34 28.69 1.18
CA PHE A 315 -6.86 27.37 1.62
C PHE A 315 -7.99 26.48 2.15
N ALA A 316 -9.06 27.06 2.70
CA ALA A 316 -10.14 26.34 3.36
C ALA A 316 -10.84 25.28 2.47
N ASN A 317 -11.06 25.59 1.18
CA ASN A 317 -11.75 24.68 0.23
C ASN A 317 -10.99 23.39 -0.10
N GLY A 318 -9.74 23.22 0.35
CA GLY A 318 -8.91 22.05 0.02
C GLY A 318 -8.98 20.88 1.02
N GLY A 319 -9.47 21.08 2.25
CA GLY A 319 -9.48 20.05 3.30
C GLY A 319 -8.09 19.56 3.80
N PHE A 320 -6.99 20.03 3.20
CA PHE A 320 -5.62 19.53 3.43
C PHE A 320 -5.09 19.67 4.87
N PHE A 321 -5.63 20.61 5.66
CA PHE A 321 -5.19 20.87 7.03
C PHE A 321 -6.18 20.39 8.11
N ALA A 322 -7.22 19.65 7.71
CA ALA A 322 -8.16 19.07 8.65
C ALA A 322 -7.48 18.02 9.54
N ARG A 323 -7.28 18.35 10.83
CA ARG A 323 -6.73 17.42 11.82
C ARG A 323 -7.69 16.26 12.06
N ARG A 324 -7.49 15.15 11.35
CA ARG A 324 -8.21 13.90 11.62
C ARG A 324 -7.53 13.17 12.77
N VAL A 325 -8.33 12.66 13.69
CA VAL A 325 -7.89 11.87 14.84
C VAL A 325 -8.34 10.44 14.65
N GLU A 326 -7.41 9.50 14.84
CA GLU A 326 -7.70 8.07 14.71
C GLU A 326 -8.54 7.56 15.89
N LYS A 327 -9.51 6.71 15.57
CA LYS A 327 -10.37 6.00 16.51
C LYS A 327 -10.36 4.53 16.13
N GLN A 328 -10.02 3.68 17.10
CA GLN A 328 -10.29 2.25 17.04
C GLN A 328 -11.69 2.01 17.59
N LEU A 329 -12.48 1.18 16.91
CA LEU A 329 -13.86 0.89 17.26
C LEU A 329 -14.09 -0.64 17.26
N THR A 330 -14.77 -1.12 18.28
CA THR A 330 -15.03 -2.54 18.54
C THR A 330 -16.52 -2.70 18.86
N ALA A 331 -17.12 -3.82 18.46
CA ALA A 331 -18.49 -4.18 18.85
C ALA A 331 -18.49 -5.35 19.86
N PRO A 332 -19.54 -5.48 20.71
CA PRO A 332 -19.63 -6.58 21.67
C PRO A 332 -19.62 -7.96 21.02
N PRO A 333 -19.03 -9.01 21.66
CA PRO A 333 -19.08 -10.37 21.15
C PRO A 333 -20.50 -10.91 20.95
N ILE A 334 -20.70 -11.68 19.88
CA ILE A 334 -22.00 -12.23 19.48
C ILE A 334 -21.98 -13.75 19.70
N GLN A 335 -22.90 -14.27 20.51
CA GLN A 335 -23.05 -15.72 20.70
C GLN A 335 -24.08 -16.30 19.74
N ILE A 336 -23.71 -17.39 19.06
CA ILE A 336 -24.56 -18.10 18.09
C ILE A 336 -24.71 -19.55 18.55
N MET A 337 -25.96 -20.00 18.71
CA MET A 337 -26.28 -21.40 19.03
C MET A 337 -26.60 -22.17 17.74
N VAL A 338 -25.81 -23.22 17.46
CA VAL A 338 -25.92 -24.06 16.27
C VAL A 338 -26.51 -25.41 16.66
N LYS A 339 -27.72 -25.69 16.16
CA LYS A 339 -28.46 -26.93 16.39
C LYS A 339 -27.98 -28.05 15.46
N PRO A 340 -28.02 -29.32 15.90
CA PRO A 340 -27.96 -30.44 14.99
C PRO A 340 -29.17 -30.45 14.05
N LEU A 341 -28.99 -30.96 12.84
CA LEU A 341 -30.09 -31.23 11.92
C LEU A 341 -30.96 -32.39 12.48
N PRO A 342 -32.29 -32.39 12.26
CA PRO A 342 -33.15 -33.47 12.76
C PRO A 342 -32.86 -34.80 12.05
N GLU A 343 -32.66 -35.89 12.79
CA GLU A 343 -32.56 -37.23 12.16
C GLU A 343 -33.93 -37.75 11.67
N ALA A 344 -35.03 -37.24 12.22
CA ALA A 344 -36.38 -37.58 11.79
C ALA A 344 -36.71 -36.96 10.41
N GLY A 345 -37.18 -37.79 9.47
CA GLY A 345 -37.57 -37.36 8.12
C GLY A 345 -36.42 -37.12 7.13
N LYS A 346 -35.18 -37.40 7.55
CA LYS A 346 -33.94 -37.20 6.78
C LYS A 346 -33.84 -38.17 5.56
N PRO A 347 -33.91 -37.70 4.30
CA PRO A 347 -33.90 -38.57 3.12
C PRO A 347 -32.54 -39.25 2.87
N GLN A 348 -32.54 -40.44 2.26
CA GLN A 348 -31.30 -41.14 1.87
C GLN A 348 -30.47 -40.36 0.82
N SER A 349 -31.13 -39.56 -0.01
CA SER A 349 -30.52 -38.66 -0.98
C SER A 349 -29.97 -37.34 -0.37
N PHE A 350 -30.10 -37.13 0.95
CA PHE A 350 -29.57 -35.94 1.63
C PHE A 350 -28.05 -35.99 1.80
N LYS A 351 -27.35 -34.92 1.39
CA LYS A 351 -25.88 -34.79 1.43
C LYS A 351 -25.38 -33.55 2.17
N GLY A 352 -26.16 -33.01 3.12
CA GLY A 352 -25.73 -31.86 3.94
C GLY A 352 -26.08 -30.48 3.38
N ALA A 353 -26.80 -30.39 2.26
CA ALA A 353 -27.26 -29.11 1.70
C ALA A 353 -28.34 -28.48 2.59
N VAL A 354 -28.08 -27.27 3.10
CA VAL A 354 -28.99 -26.53 3.98
C VAL A 354 -29.25 -25.14 3.39
N GLY A 355 -30.51 -24.75 3.34
CA GLY A 355 -30.94 -23.52 2.66
C GLY A 355 -32.30 -23.66 1.98
N ASN A 356 -32.55 -22.84 0.95
CA ASN A 356 -33.76 -22.89 0.14
C ASN A 356 -33.38 -22.90 -1.34
N PHE A 357 -33.59 -24.05 -2.01
CA PHE A 357 -33.09 -24.30 -3.36
C PHE A 357 -34.20 -24.69 -4.33
N ARG A 358 -33.95 -24.43 -5.62
CA ARG A 358 -34.65 -25.02 -6.76
C ARG A 358 -33.65 -25.79 -7.63
N MET A 359 -34.14 -26.81 -8.34
CA MET A 359 -33.36 -27.63 -9.27
C MET A 359 -33.98 -27.56 -10.66
N SER A 360 -33.17 -27.45 -11.69
CA SER A 360 -33.57 -27.57 -13.10
C SER A 360 -32.57 -28.45 -13.86
N THR A 361 -33.07 -29.15 -14.87
CA THR A 361 -32.29 -30.13 -15.66
C THR A 361 -32.49 -29.90 -17.15
N ILE A 362 -31.39 -29.84 -17.90
CA ILE A 362 -31.38 -29.70 -19.36
C ILE A 362 -30.63 -30.90 -19.93
N VAL A 363 -31.21 -31.54 -20.94
CA VAL A 363 -30.53 -32.58 -21.73
C VAL A 363 -30.23 -31.99 -23.11
N GLU A 364 -28.96 -32.03 -23.50
CA GLU A 364 -28.45 -31.43 -24.73
C GLU A 364 -29.08 -32.03 -26.01
N LYS A 365 -29.21 -33.36 -26.05
CA LYS A 365 -29.69 -34.12 -27.22
C LYS A 365 -30.76 -35.12 -26.82
N ARG A 366 -31.90 -35.11 -27.52
CA ARG A 366 -32.98 -36.11 -27.38
C ARG A 366 -32.92 -37.25 -28.42
N VAL A 367 -32.05 -37.13 -29.41
CA VAL A 367 -31.72 -38.19 -30.37
C VAL A 367 -30.21 -38.29 -30.45
N VAL A 368 -29.67 -39.49 -30.27
CA VAL A 368 -28.22 -39.78 -30.31
C VAL A 368 -27.99 -41.17 -30.92
N LYS A 369 -26.76 -41.49 -31.30
CA LYS A 369 -26.40 -42.85 -31.74
C LYS A 369 -25.95 -43.74 -30.59
N GLN A 370 -25.99 -45.04 -30.80
CA GLN A 370 -25.47 -46.04 -29.86
C GLN A 370 -24.00 -45.75 -29.52
N ASN A 371 -23.70 -45.64 -28.24
CA ASN A 371 -22.43 -45.20 -27.63
C ASN A 371 -22.02 -43.74 -27.90
N GLU A 372 -22.88 -42.90 -28.47
CA GLU A 372 -22.65 -41.44 -28.54
C GLU A 372 -22.94 -40.81 -27.17
N ALA A 373 -22.03 -39.97 -26.69
CA ALA A 373 -22.21 -39.26 -25.43
C ALA A 373 -23.26 -38.15 -25.54
N LEU A 374 -24.08 -38.00 -24.48
CA LEU A 374 -25.02 -36.90 -24.30
C LEU A 374 -24.83 -36.23 -22.93
N THR A 375 -24.97 -34.91 -22.90
CA THR A 375 -24.81 -34.12 -21.66
C THR A 375 -26.15 -33.88 -20.99
N LEU A 376 -26.23 -34.22 -19.70
CA LEU A 376 -27.29 -33.83 -18.77
C LEU A 376 -26.72 -32.75 -17.83
N THR A 377 -27.12 -31.51 -18.05
CA THR A 377 -26.74 -30.36 -17.23
C THR A 377 -27.76 -30.17 -16.11
N VAL A 378 -27.31 -30.28 -14.86
CA VAL A 378 -28.14 -30.08 -13.66
C VAL A 378 -27.77 -28.77 -12.99
N THR A 379 -28.70 -27.83 -12.94
CA THR A 379 -28.60 -26.57 -12.21
C THR A 379 -29.29 -26.71 -10.86
N ILE A 380 -28.57 -26.43 -9.78
CA ILE A 380 -29.15 -26.18 -8.45
C ILE A 380 -28.86 -24.72 -8.08
N GLU A 381 -29.87 -23.98 -7.64
CA GLU A 381 -29.73 -22.55 -7.34
C GLU A 381 -30.65 -22.13 -6.18
N GLY A 382 -30.23 -21.14 -5.40
CA GLY A 382 -30.99 -20.66 -4.24
C GLY A 382 -30.15 -19.96 -3.18
N GLU A 383 -30.68 -19.92 -1.95
CA GLU A 383 -30.07 -19.34 -0.75
C GLU A 383 -29.49 -20.45 0.13
N GLY A 384 -28.23 -20.33 0.57
CA GLY A 384 -27.57 -21.34 1.40
C GLY A 384 -26.09 -21.52 1.07
N ASN A 385 -25.45 -22.57 1.61
CA ASN A 385 -24.03 -22.84 1.36
C ASN A 385 -23.82 -23.55 0.02
N ILE A 386 -23.66 -22.76 -1.04
CA ILE A 386 -23.59 -23.24 -2.42
C ILE A 386 -22.39 -24.17 -2.65
N GLU A 387 -21.23 -23.88 -2.06
CA GLU A 387 -20.04 -24.71 -2.27
C GLU A 387 -20.16 -26.11 -1.63
N THR A 388 -20.93 -26.25 -0.55
CA THR A 388 -21.23 -27.58 0.02
C THR A 388 -22.28 -28.39 -0.75
N ILE A 389 -22.96 -27.82 -1.76
CA ILE A 389 -23.90 -28.59 -2.58
C ILE A 389 -23.11 -29.67 -3.35
N SER A 390 -23.45 -30.93 -3.06
CA SER A 390 -22.97 -32.12 -3.75
C SER A 390 -23.79 -32.40 -5.02
N PRO A 391 -23.24 -33.08 -6.04
CA PRO A 391 -24.02 -33.52 -7.18
C PRO A 391 -25.17 -34.45 -6.75
N PRO A 392 -26.36 -34.36 -7.38
CA PRO A 392 -27.44 -35.31 -7.17
C PRO A 392 -27.01 -36.75 -7.44
N VAL A 393 -27.59 -37.70 -6.69
CA VAL A 393 -27.32 -39.13 -6.92
C VAL A 393 -27.98 -39.54 -8.23
N VAL A 394 -27.17 -39.94 -9.21
CA VAL A 394 -27.63 -40.52 -10.47
C VAL A 394 -28.06 -41.97 -10.20
N PRO A 395 -29.34 -42.34 -10.40
CA PRO A 395 -29.76 -43.73 -10.33
C PRO A 395 -29.05 -44.55 -11.41
N ASP A 396 -28.87 -45.86 -11.17
CA ASP A 396 -28.35 -46.75 -12.21
C ASP A 396 -29.28 -46.75 -13.44
N ILE A 397 -28.69 -46.74 -14.64
CA ILE A 397 -29.43 -46.60 -15.91
C ILE A 397 -29.14 -47.83 -16.79
N PRO A 398 -30.09 -48.77 -16.94
CA PRO A 398 -29.86 -50.04 -17.61
C PRO A 398 -29.30 -49.88 -19.04
N ASP A 399 -28.16 -50.53 -19.27
CA ASP A 399 -27.38 -50.52 -20.51
C ASP A 399 -26.82 -49.14 -20.90
N ALA A 400 -26.44 -48.31 -19.92
CA ALA A 400 -25.64 -47.10 -20.13
C ALA A 400 -24.48 -46.96 -19.13
N LYS A 401 -23.53 -46.08 -19.46
CA LYS A 401 -22.47 -45.64 -18.54
C LYS A 401 -22.69 -44.17 -18.21
N THR A 402 -22.56 -43.81 -16.94
CA THR A 402 -22.71 -42.44 -16.44
C THR A 402 -21.38 -41.95 -15.87
N TYR A 403 -21.04 -40.70 -16.18
CA TYR A 403 -19.82 -40.04 -15.69
C TYR A 403 -20.21 -38.65 -15.17
N ALA A 404 -19.92 -38.37 -13.90
CA ALA A 404 -20.01 -37.02 -13.38
C ALA A 404 -18.77 -36.23 -13.86
N SER A 405 -19.01 -35.02 -14.36
CA SER A 405 -18.01 -34.10 -14.93
C SER A 405 -17.89 -32.84 -14.07
N ASP A 406 -17.14 -31.87 -14.58
CA ASP A 406 -16.86 -30.55 -14.01
C ASP A 406 -18.09 -29.87 -13.39
N THR A 407 -17.82 -29.00 -12.41
CA THR A 407 -18.83 -28.29 -11.64
C THR A 407 -18.54 -26.79 -11.61
N LYS A 408 -19.54 -25.98 -11.96
CA LYS A 408 -19.42 -24.53 -12.06
C LYS A 408 -20.30 -23.84 -11.01
N THR A 409 -19.67 -23.31 -9.96
CA THR A 409 -20.33 -22.43 -8.98
C THR A 409 -20.34 -20.97 -9.45
N GLN A 410 -21.44 -20.27 -9.18
CA GLN A 410 -21.62 -18.83 -9.38
C GLN A 410 -22.35 -18.26 -8.16
N LEU A 411 -21.67 -17.50 -7.32
CA LEU A 411 -22.26 -16.84 -6.16
C LEU A 411 -22.92 -15.51 -6.56
N PHE A 412 -24.04 -15.15 -5.93
CA PHE A 412 -24.74 -13.88 -6.14
C PHE A 412 -25.29 -13.29 -4.84
N ARG A 413 -25.39 -11.96 -4.82
CA ARG A 413 -26.06 -11.17 -3.76
C ARG A 413 -27.19 -10.39 -4.39
N LEU A 414 -28.41 -10.55 -3.87
CA LEU A 414 -29.61 -9.86 -4.35
C LEU A 414 -30.27 -9.14 -3.16
N LYS A 415 -29.88 -7.88 -2.95
CA LYS A 415 -30.20 -7.06 -1.76
C LYS A 415 -29.71 -7.73 -0.47
N ASP A 416 -30.61 -8.39 0.25
CA ASP A 416 -30.35 -9.14 1.50
C ASP A 416 -30.22 -10.65 1.30
N VAL A 417 -30.72 -11.19 0.19
CA VAL A 417 -30.59 -12.62 -0.12
C VAL A 417 -29.18 -12.88 -0.66
N ILE A 418 -28.46 -13.79 0.00
CA ILE A 418 -27.11 -14.19 -0.36
C ILE A 418 -27.12 -15.68 -0.72
N GLY A 419 -26.72 -15.99 -1.95
CA GLY A 419 -26.91 -17.32 -2.51
C GLY A 419 -26.06 -17.54 -3.76
N GLY A 420 -26.53 -18.42 -4.64
CA GLY A 420 -25.81 -18.74 -5.86
C GLY A 420 -26.48 -19.85 -6.67
N LYS A 421 -25.76 -20.25 -7.71
CA LYS A 421 -26.06 -21.35 -8.62
C LYS A 421 -24.85 -22.28 -8.70
N LYS A 422 -25.07 -23.58 -8.65
CA LYS A 422 -24.07 -24.62 -8.92
C LYS A 422 -24.57 -25.51 -10.05
N THR A 423 -23.77 -25.62 -11.10
CA THR A 423 -24.09 -26.40 -12.29
C THR A 423 -23.20 -27.63 -12.32
N PHE A 424 -23.81 -28.81 -12.43
CA PHE A 424 -23.14 -30.10 -12.58
C PHE A 424 -23.41 -30.63 -13.98
N GLU A 425 -22.40 -31.22 -14.63
CA GLU A 425 -22.57 -31.87 -15.92
C GLU A 425 -22.40 -33.38 -15.76
N ILE A 426 -23.37 -34.14 -16.26
CA ILE A 426 -23.40 -35.60 -16.20
C ILE A 426 -23.41 -36.12 -17.63
N VAL A 427 -22.35 -36.81 -18.02
CA VAL A 427 -22.24 -37.44 -19.34
C VAL A 427 -22.87 -38.82 -19.27
N VAL A 428 -23.84 -39.10 -20.14
CA VAL A 428 -24.49 -40.40 -20.26
C VAL A 428 -24.14 -41.01 -21.62
N VAL A 429 -23.76 -42.29 -21.63
CA VAL A 429 -23.35 -43.04 -22.83
C VAL A 429 -24.22 -44.30 -22.95
N PRO A 430 -25.26 -44.31 -23.82
CA PRO A 430 -26.16 -45.46 -23.98
C PRO A 430 -25.51 -46.56 -24.84
N GLY A 431 -25.44 -47.78 -24.31
CA GLY A 431 -24.79 -48.93 -24.94
C GLY A 431 -25.64 -49.73 -25.93
N ARG A 432 -26.96 -49.45 -26.02
CA ARG A 432 -27.92 -50.12 -26.93
C ARG A 432 -28.75 -49.14 -27.74
N GLU A 433 -29.23 -49.58 -28.90
CA GLU A 433 -30.25 -48.89 -29.70
C GLU A 433 -31.65 -49.06 -29.07
N GLY A 434 -32.58 -48.14 -29.40
CA GLY A 434 -33.97 -48.14 -28.94
C GLY A 434 -34.36 -46.90 -28.13
N GLU A 435 -35.50 -46.97 -27.45
CA GLU A 435 -35.94 -45.92 -26.51
C GLU A 435 -35.18 -46.03 -25.19
N PHE A 436 -34.48 -44.97 -24.81
CA PHE A 436 -33.68 -44.87 -23.60
C PHE A 436 -34.29 -43.83 -22.66
N VAL A 437 -34.35 -44.12 -21.36
CA VAL A 437 -34.98 -43.24 -20.37
C VAL A 437 -33.98 -42.85 -19.29
N ILE A 438 -33.65 -41.57 -19.24
CA ILE A 438 -32.94 -40.97 -18.11
C ILE A 438 -33.94 -40.89 -16.94
N PRO A 439 -33.68 -41.55 -15.80
CA PRO A 439 -34.58 -41.54 -14.65
C PRO A 439 -34.61 -40.17 -13.98
N SER A 440 -35.59 -39.98 -13.10
CA SER A 440 -35.69 -38.77 -12.27
C SER A 440 -34.52 -38.72 -11.28
N LEU A 441 -33.74 -37.63 -11.29
CA LEU A 441 -32.71 -37.36 -10.30
C LEU A 441 -33.35 -36.82 -9.02
N GLU A 442 -32.85 -37.24 -7.86
CA GLU A 442 -33.24 -36.66 -6.57
C GLU A 442 -32.17 -35.72 -6.02
N PHE A 443 -32.59 -34.52 -5.62
CA PHE A 443 -31.80 -33.62 -4.79
C PHE A 443 -32.54 -33.30 -3.49
N SER A 444 -31.94 -33.67 -2.35
CA SER A 444 -32.54 -33.50 -1.03
C SER A 444 -31.77 -32.48 -0.20
N PHE A 445 -32.48 -31.48 0.34
CA PHE A 445 -31.94 -30.43 1.20
C PHE A 445 -32.80 -30.25 2.46
N PHE A 446 -32.25 -29.59 3.48
CA PHE A 446 -33.01 -29.17 4.67
C PHE A 446 -33.33 -27.67 4.56
N ASN A 447 -34.61 -27.34 4.63
CA ASN A 447 -35.08 -25.96 4.63
C ASN A 447 -35.22 -25.49 6.10
N PRO A 448 -34.37 -24.55 6.57
CA PRO A 448 -34.41 -24.11 7.96
C PRO A 448 -35.69 -23.32 8.28
N THR A 449 -36.24 -22.59 7.31
CA THR A 449 -37.43 -21.74 7.46
C THR A 449 -38.70 -22.54 7.72
N SER A 450 -38.88 -23.69 7.04
CA SER A 450 -39.93 -24.66 7.38
C SER A 450 -39.49 -25.71 8.40
N SER A 451 -38.19 -25.78 8.71
CA SER A 451 -37.54 -26.82 9.52
C SER A 451 -37.87 -28.25 9.04
N GLN A 452 -37.91 -28.44 7.72
CA GLN A 452 -38.26 -29.71 7.06
C GLN A 452 -37.26 -30.08 5.95
N TYR A 453 -37.14 -31.38 5.70
CA TYR A 453 -36.44 -31.89 4.51
C TYR A 453 -37.33 -31.77 3.27
N ILE A 454 -36.73 -31.30 2.16
CA ILE A 454 -37.38 -31.14 0.86
C ILE A 454 -36.62 -31.98 -0.16
N VAL A 455 -37.34 -32.82 -0.90
CA VAL A 455 -36.81 -33.65 -2.00
C VAL A 455 -37.29 -33.07 -3.32
N LEU A 456 -36.38 -32.49 -4.09
CA LEU A 456 -36.63 -32.09 -5.47
C LEU A 456 -36.37 -33.27 -6.41
N ARG A 457 -37.18 -33.36 -7.47
CA ARG A 457 -37.09 -34.41 -8.48
C ARG A 457 -37.05 -33.80 -9.87
N SER A 458 -36.17 -34.30 -10.74
CA SER A 458 -36.15 -33.90 -12.15
C SER A 458 -37.25 -34.60 -12.93
N ASP A 459 -37.61 -34.05 -14.09
CA ASP A 459 -38.38 -34.80 -15.07
C ASP A 459 -37.59 -36.01 -15.59
N ARG A 460 -38.31 -37.04 -16.03
CA ARG A 460 -37.74 -38.18 -16.75
C ARG A 460 -37.56 -37.80 -18.22
N SER A 461 -36.39 -38.03 -18.79
CA SER A 461 -36.12 -37.67 -20.20
C SER A 461 -36.05 -38.92 -21.08
N GLN A 462 -36.98 -39.02 -22.02
CA GLN A 462 -36.92 -39.98 -23.13
C GLN A 462 -35.92 -39.50 -24.18
N ILE A 463 -35.03 -40.41 -24.59
CA ILE A 463 -33.96 -40.22 -25.57
C ILE A 463 -34.07 -41.36 -26.59
N LYS A 464 -34.18 -41.03 -27.87
CA LYS A 464 -34.14 -42.03 -28.94
C LYS A 464 -32.69 -42.36 -29.26
N VAL A 465 -32.28 -43.61 -29.10
CA VAL A 465 -30.92 -44.08 -29.43
C VAL A 465 -30.94 -44.84 -30.75
N GLU A 466 -30.38 -44.25 -31.78
CA GLU A 466 -30.29 -44.83 -33.12
C GLU A 466 -29.10 -45.79 -33.23
N LYS A 467 -29.19 -46.79 -34.12
CA LYS A 467 -28.11 -47.75 -34.34
C LYS A 467 -26.82 -47.03 -34.76
N SER A 468 -25.70 -47.36 -34.12
CA SER A 468 -24.39 -47.00 -34.67
C SER A 468 -23.85 -48.15 -35.51
N ASN A 469 -23.51 -47.86 -36.77
CA ASN A 469 -22.75 -48.78 -37.62
C ASN A 469 -21.24 -48.65 -37.41
N GLN A 470 -20.80 -47.78 -36.49
CA GLN A 470 -19.41 -47.68 -36.06
C GLN A 470 -19.22 -48.54 -34.80
N PRO A 471 -18.06 -49.20 -34.63
CA PRO A 471 -17.75 -49.89 -33.37
C PRO A 471 -17.80 -48.91 -32.20
N PRO A 472 -17.98 -49.38 -30.95
CA PRO A 472 -18.04 -48.51 -29.78
C PRO A 472 -16.86 -47.53 -29.81
N PRO A 473 -17.11 -46.20 -29.80
CA PRO A 473 -16.06 -45.22 -29.82
C PRO A 473 -15.18 -45.49 -28.60
N VAL A 474 -13.89 -45.65 -28.86
CA VAL A 474 -12.90 -45.61 -27.78
C VAL A 474 -13.07 -44.25 -27.14
N ILE A 475 -13.65 -44.22 -25.94
CA ILE A 475 -13.83 -43.00 -25.15
C ILE A 475 -12.48 -42.28 -25.20
N PRO A 476 -12.41 -41.04 -25.74
CA PRO A 476 -11.13 -40.37 -25.96
C PRO A 476 -10.31 -40.42 -24.69
N ARG A 477 -9.02 -40.78 -24.81
CA ARG A 477 -8.20 -41.00 -23.62
C ARG A 477 -8.12 -39.73 -22.78
N GLU A 478 -8.39 -38.55 -23.33
CA GLU A 478 -8.63 -37.30 -22.63
C GLU A 478 -9.69 -37.38 -21.52
N ILE A 479 -10.81 -38.11 -21.70
CA ILE A 479 -11.88 -38.22 -20.70
C ILE A 479 -11.50 -39.21 -19.58
N LEU A 480 -10.95 -40.38 -19.94
CA LEU A 480 -10.47 -41.34 -18.93
C LEU A 480 -9.24 -40.78 -18.18
N ASN A 481 -8.40 -40.01 -18.88
CA ASN A 481 -7.29 -39.29 -18.27
C ASN A 481 -7.74 -37.99 -17.60
N ALA A 482 -8.99 -37.50 -17.68
CA ALA A 482 -9.37 -36.25 -17.03
C ALA A 482 -9.04 -36.30 -15.52
N GLN A 483 -9.38 -37.41 -14.86
CA GLN A 483 -9.05 -37.70 -13.46
C GLN A 483 -7.53 -37.82 -13.15
N MET A 484 -6.68 -37.97 -14.17
CA MET A 484 -5.21 -38.07 -14.07
C MET A 484 -4.50 -36.77 -14.48
N ASP A 485 -5.11 -36.02 -15.40
CA ASP A 485 -4.55 -34.87 -16.08
C ASP A 485 -5.08 -33.56 -15.47
N GLU A 486 -6.23 -33.54 -14.77
CA GLU A 486 -6.60 -32.45 -13.87
C GLU A 486 -5.59 -32.27 -12.72
N ARG A 487 -4.94 -33.36 -12.28
CA ARG A 487 -3.78 -33.28 -11.37
C ARG A 487 -2.52 -32.66 -12.01
N ARG A 488 -2.58 -32.23 -13.29
CA ARG A 488 -1.45 -31.64 -14.04
C ARG A 488 -1.79 -30.42 -14.91
N LYS A 489 -3.04 -30.21 -15.32
CA LYS A 489 -3.49 -29.13 -16.21
C LYS A 489 -3.73 -27.81 -15.48
N ALA A 490 -2.67 -27.28 -14.89
CA ALA A 490 -2.66 -25.90 -14.43
C ALA A 490 -2.73 -24.93 -15.63
N VAL A 491 -3.91 -24.35 -15.85
CA VAL A 491 -4.16 -23.15 -16.69
C VAL A 491 -3.64 -23.25 -18.14
N LYS A 492 -4.42 -23.88 -19.02
CA LYS A 492 -4.36 -23.57 -20.46
C LYS A 492 -5.26 -22.37 -20.73
N ARG A 493 -4.70 -21.24 -21.15
CA ARG A 493 -5.51 -20.11 -21.65
C ARG A 493 -6.17 -20.55 -22.96
N GLU A 494 -7.49 -20.45 -23.04
CA GLU A 494 -8.15 -20.26 -24.33
C GLU A 494 -8.02 -18.77 -24.69
N SER A 495 -7.41 -18.51 -25.84
CA SER A 495 -7.16 -17.18 -26.35
C SER A 495 -7.74 -17.07 -27.75
N GLU A 496 -9.03 -16.73 -27.86
CA GLU A 496 -9.66 -16.13 -29.04
C GLU A 496 -11.14 -15.79 -28.76
N ASP A 497 -11.39 -14.57 -28.27
CA ASP A 497 -12.29 -13.58 -28.92
C ASP A 497 -12.55 -12.37 -28.00
N ILE A 498 -11.48 -11.65 -27.67
CA ILE A 498 -11.57 -10.25 -27.20
C ILE A 498 -10.48 -9.49 -27.95
N GLN A 499 -10.83 -8.37 -28.58
CA GLN A 499 -9.92 -7.62 -29.44
C GLN A 499 -8.63 -7.21 -28.71
N PHE A 500 -7.51 -7.25 -29.44
CA PHE A 500 -6.16 -7.05 -28.94
C PHE A 500 -5.96 -5.62 -28.37
N ILE A 501 -6.24 -5.43 -27.08
CA ILE A 501 -5.85 -4.22 -26.35
C ILE A 501 -4.33 -4.15 -26.44
N LYS A 502 -3.82 -3.09 -27.10
CA LYS A 502 -2.40 -2.99 -27.47
C LYS A 502 -1.49 -3.21 -26.27
N GLU A 503 -0.81 -4.36 -26.25
CA GLU A 503 0.07 -4.81 -25.15
C GLU A 503 1.43 -4.08 -25.11
N SER A 504 1.41 -2.81 -25.53
CA SER A 504 2.43 -1.81 -25.25
C SER A 504 1.78 -0.67 -24.48
N VAL A 505 1.62 -0.86 -23.17
CA VAL A 505 1.51 0.27 -22.23
C VAL A 505 2.82 1.06 -22.35
N ARG A 506 2.84 2.05 -23.26
CA ARG A 506 3.81 3.15 -23.20
C ARG A 506 3.85 3.60 -21.75
N PRO A 507 5.00 3.58 -21.06
CA PRO A 507 5.07 3.65 -19.61
C PRO A 507 4.24 4.82 -19.11
N GLY A 508 3.25 4.50 -18.26
CA GLY A 508 2.20 5.43 -17.86
C GLY A 508 2.78 6.73 -17.31
N SER A 509 1.99 7.81 -17.40
CA SER A 509 2.44 9.19 -17.13
C SER A 509 3.12 9.39 -15.77
N GLY A 510 2.98 8.46 -14.81
CA GLY A 510 3.78 8.43 -13.57
C GLY A 510 5.30 8.45 -13.77
N ALA A 511 5.84 7.85 -14.85
CA ALA A 511 7.28 7.97 -15.16
C ALA A 511 7.64 9.42 -15.52
N ARG A 512 6.87 10.05 -16.42
CA ARG A 512 7.00 11.48 -16.75
C ARG A 512 6.73 12.38 -15.55
N MET A 513 5.86 11.99 -14.63
CA MET A 513 5.58 12.74 -13.40
C MET A 513 6.81 12.78 -12.48
N PHE A 514 7.56 11.68 -12.38
CA PHE A 514 8.78 11.63 -11.56
C PHE A 514 9.93 12.44 -12.18
N ASP A 515 10.10 12.38 -13.50
CA ASP A 515 11.10 13.22 -14.19
C ASP A 515 10.68 14.70 -14.24
N TRP A 516 9.38 15.01 -14.30
CA TRP A 516 8.85 16.36 -14.12
C TRP A 516 9.08 16.88 -12.70
N MET A 517 8.89 16.05 -11.66
CA MET A 517 9.25 16.38 -10.27
C MET A 517 10.75 16.66 -10.11
N ARG A 518 11.62 15.90 -10.78
CA ARG A 518 13.08 16.16 -10.81
C ARG A 518 13.41 17.51 -11.49
N GLY A 519 12.84 17.76 -12.67
CA GLY A 519 13.01 19.03 -13.38
C GLY A 519 12.48 20.23 -12.58
N PHE A 520 11.33 20.07 -11.93
CA PHE A 520 10.74 21.06 -11.04
C PHE A 520 11.61 21.30 -9.79
N GLY A 521 12.19 20.25 -9.19
CA GLY A 521 13.17 20.38 -8.10
C GLY A 521 14.38 21.22 -8.50
N ILE A 522 15.00 20.93 -9.64
CA ILE A 522 16.14 21.69 -10.18
C ILE A 522 15.74 23.16 -10.46
N ALA A 523 14.57 23.39 -11.06
CA ALA A 523 14.07 24.74 -11.31
C ALA A 523 13.84 25.54 -10.01
N ASN A 524 13.34 24.91 -8.95
CA ASN A 524 13.17 25.54 -7.64
C ASN A 524 14.51 25.88 -6.97
N VAL A 525 15.51 25.00 -7.06
CA VAL A 525 16.87 25.30 -6.58
C VAL A 525 17.45 26.52 -7.31
N LEU A 526 17.34 26.56 -8.64
CA LEU A 526 17.82 27.68 -9.45
C LEU A 526 17.08 29.00 -9.13
N ALA A 527 15.75 28.97 -8.98
CA ALA A 527 14.97 30.13 -8.57
C ALA A 527 15.35 30.63 -7.16
N THR A 528 15.68 29.72 -6.25
CA THR A 528 16.12 30.04 -4.88
C THR A 528 17.51 30.69 -4.89
N LEU A 529 18.45 30.15 -5.66
CA LEU A 529 19.77 30.74 -5.86
C LEU A 529 19.68 32.13 -6.51
N PHE A 530 18.80 32.32 -7.50
CA PHE A 530 18.53 33.62 -8.10
C PHE A 530 17.95 34.63 -7.09
N TYR A 531 16.99 34.22 -6.26
CA TYR A 531 16.43 35.07 -5.21
C TYR A 531 17.51 35.47 -4.18
N ILE A 532 18.34 34.52 -3.72
CA ILE A 532 19.45 34.80 -2.80
C ILE A 532 20.45 35.77 -3.46
N ALA A 533 20.81 35.57 -4.74
CA ALA A 533 21.67 36.48 -5.48
C ALA A 533 21.08 37.89 -5.61
N ALA A 534 19.78 38.02 -5.90
CA ALA A 534 19.09 39.30 -5.96
C ALA A 534 19.07 40.02 -4.59
N VAL A 535 18.82 39.28 -3.51
CA VAL A 535 18.89 39.81 -2.13
C VAL A 535 20.31 40.23 -1.76
N LEU A 536 21.34 39.48 -2.13
CA LEU A 536 22.75 39.83 -1.90
C LEU A 536 23.18 41.06 -2.71
N LEU A 537 22.78 41.15 -3.98
CA LEU A 537 23.03 42.32 -4.84
C LEU A 537 22.34 43.57 -4.29
N ARG A 538 21.09 43.45 -3.84
CA ARG A 538 20.35 44.52 -3.17
C ARG A 538 21.04 44.93 -1.87
N LYS A 539 21.41 43.98 -1.00
CA LYS A 539 22.15 44.24 0.25
C LYS A 539 23.49 44.93 0.02
N ARG A 540 24.21 44.54 -1.03
CA ARG A 540 25.48 45.16 -1.44
C ARG A 540 25.26 46.60 -1.93
N ASN A 541 24.20 46.87 -2.69
CA ASN A 541 23.86 48.23 -3.12
C ASN A 541 23.42 49.10 -1.93
N GLU A 542 22.53 48.61 -1.06
CA GLU A 542 22.12 49.29 0.18
C GLU A 542 23.34 49.63 1.06
N PHE A 543 24.33 48.74 1.18
CA PHE A 543 25.58 48.99 1.89
C PHE A 543 26.44 50.08 1.22
N PHE A 544 26.55 50.10 -0.11
CA PHE A 544 27.28 51.14 -0.85
C PHE A 544 26.56 52.49 -0.90
N GLU A 545 25.24 52.52 -0.74
CA GLU A 545 24.44 53.75 -0.60
C GLU A 545 24.56 54.34 0.80
N GLN A 546 24.60 53.50 1.84
CA GLN A 546 24.88 53.94 3.21
C GLN A 546 26.34 54.39 3.41
N ASN A 547 27.29 53.79 2.67
CA ASN A 547 28.73 54.07 2.79
C ASN A 547 29.29 54.68 1.50
N VAL A 548 28.77 55.85 1.11
CA VAL A 548 29.21 56.60 -0.09
C VAL A 548 30.72 56.87 -0.08
N SER A 549 31.30 57.15 1.09
CA SER A 549 32.75 57.31 1.30
C SER A 549 33.55 56.07 0.88
N PHE A 550 33.16 54.90 1.39
CA PHE A 550 33.79 53.62 1.05
C PHE A 550 33.60 53.26 -0.43
N LYS A 551 32.42 53.54 -0.99
CA LYS A 551 32.15 53.39 -2.43
C LYS A 551 33.12 54.23 -3.27
N ARG A 552 33.36 55.50 -2.90
CA ARG A 552 34.32 56.38 -3.57
C ARG A 552 35.75 55.85 -3.44
N LYS A 553 36.24 55.58 -2.23
CA LYS A 553 37.61 55.06 -2.02
C LYS A 553 37.87 53.74 -2.77
N LEU A 554 36.87 52.85 -2.85
CA LEU A 554 36.96 51.57 -3.58
C LEU A 554 36.98 51.72 -5.11
N PHE A 555 36.22 52.67 -5.68
CA PHE A 555 36.15 52.86 -7.13
C PHE A 555 37.13 53.93 -7.68
N ALA A 556 37.75 54.74 -6.83
CA ALA A 556 38.72 55.79 -7.18
C ALA A 556 39.76 55.31 -8.20
N ARG A 557 40.43 54.19 -7.94
CA ARG A 557 41.44 53.61 -8.86
C ARG A 557 40.84 53.16 -10.20
N LYS A 558 39.61 52.63 -10.22
CA LYS A 558 38.95 52.24 -11.47
C LYS A 558 38.64 53.46 -12.34
N ILE A 559 38.13 54.53 -11.72
CA ILE A 559 37.87 55.81 -12.39
C ILE A 559 39.17 56.42 -12.88
N ALA A 560 40.23 56.39 -12.06
CA ALA A 560 41.52 56.99 -12.41
C ALA A 560 42.26 56.23 -13.53
N VAL A 561 42.15 54.89 -13.59
CA VAL A 561 42.62 54.10 -14.76
C VAL A 561 41.84 54.47 -16.03
N GLN A 562 40.53 54.73 -15.94
CA GLN A 562 39.72 55.22 -17.07
C GLN A 562 40.04 56.68 -17.46
N GLY A 563 40.55 57.51 -16.53
CA GLY A 563 41.10 58.83 -16.81
C GLY A 563 42.47 58.77 -17.49
N ILE A 564 43.37 57.93 -17.00
CA ILE A 564 44.68 57.66 -17.62
C ILE A 564 44.50 57.24 -19.10
N ALA A 565 43.55 56.36 -19.40
CA ALA A 565 43.24 55.95 -20.77
C ALA A 565 42.65 57.06 -21.67
N ARG A 566 42.26 58.21 -21.11
CA ARG A 566 41.94 59.45 -21.84
C ARG A 566 43.19 60.33 -22.01
N LEU A 567 43.98 60.51 -20.96
CA LEU A 567 45.27 61.22 -21.01
C LEU A 567 46.25 60.61 -22.03
N GLU A 568 46.31 59.28 -22.14
CA GLU A 568 47.10 58.54 -23.14
C GLU A 568 46.63 58.72 -24.61
N LYS A 569 45.52 59.42 -24.83
CA LYS A 569 45.07 59.87 -26.16
C LYS A 569 45.43 61.35 -26.39
N LEU A 570 45.29 62.18 -25.35
CA LEU A 570 45.64 63.59 -25.38
C LEU A 570 47.16 63.81 -25.48
N GLU A 571 48.00 63.03 -24.80
CA GLU A 571 49.48 63.06 -24.92
C GLU A 571 49.92 62.86 -26.38
N LYS A 572 49.38 61.85 -27.06
CA LYS A 572 49.68 61.55 -28.49
C LYS A 572 49.23 62.64 -29.47
N GLN A 573 48.30 63.50 -29.05
CA GLN A 573 47.80 64.64 -29.81
C GLN A 573 48.53 65.95 -29.44
N SER A 574 48.99 66.07 -28.18
CA SER A 574 49.68 67.23 -27.62
C SER A 574 50.95 67.64 -28.36
N HIS A 575 51.64 66.71 -29.02
CA HIS A 575 52.84 67.05 -29.82
C HIS A 575 52.49 67.62 -31.21
N LYS A 576 51.21 67.73 -31.57
CA LYS A 576 50.73 68.19 -32.89
C LYS A 576 49.77 69.38 -32.82
N ASP A 577 49.17 69.62 -31.66
CA ASP A 577 48.15 70.64 -31.47
C ASP A 577 48.32 71.32 -30.10
N LYS A 578 48.41 72.66 -30.09
CA LYS A 578 48.50 73.47 -28.87
C LYS A 578 47.22 73.35 -28.03
N ASP A 579 46.07 73.18 -28.67
CA ASP A 579 44.78 73.00 -28.01
C ASP A 579 44.73 71.64 -27.27
N ALA A 580 45.26 70.58 -27.87
CA ALA A 580 45.44 69.27 -27.21
C ALA A 580 46.48 69.30 -26.08
N HIS A 581 47.56 70.08 -26.21
CA HIS A 581 48.56 70.27 -25.14
C HIS A 581 47.93 70.91 -23.89
N TRP A 582 47.18 72.00 -24.06
CA TRP A 582 46.39 72.60 -22.98
C TRP A 582 45.43 71.57 -22.34
N LYS A 583 44.62 70.89 -23.17
CA LYS A 583 43.57 69.96 -22.70
C LYS A 583 44.15 68.77 -21.94
N PHE A 584 45.37 68.34 -22.26
CA PHE A 584 46.09 67.32 -21.49
C PHE A 584 46.33 67.78 -20.04
N TYR A 585 46.92 68.96 -19.81
CA TYR A 585 47.22 69.45 -18.46
C TYR A 585 45.95 69.78 -17.66
N GLU A 586 44.93 70.34 -18.31
CA GLU A 586 43.64 70.63 -17.68
C GLU A 586 42.93 69.33 -17.21
N GLU A 587 42.90 68.29 -18.04
CA GLU A 587 42.33 66.99 -17.68
C GLU A 587 43.20 66.22 -16.67
N ALA A 588 44.52 66.40 -16.69
CA ALA A 588 45.44 65.75 -15.76
C ALA A 588 45.30 66.30 -14.33
N ALA A 589 45.15 67.63 -14.18
CA ALA A 589 44.82 68.25 -12.90
C ALA A 589 43.46 67.77 -12.37
N LYS A 590 42.40 67.82 -13.20
CA LYS A 590 41.06 67.30 -12.84
C LYS A 590 41.07 65.83 -12.44
N LEU A 591 41.94 65.01 -13.05
CA LEU A 591 42.03 63.59 -12.72
C LEU A 591 42.68 63.37 -11.35
N LEU A 592 43.71 64.16 -11.01
CA LEU A 592 44.32 64.16 -9.69
C LEU A 592 43.34 64.67 -8.63
N ASP A 593 42.64 65.78 -8.89
CA ASP A 593 41.58 66.32 -8.03
C ASP A 593 40.50 65.29 -7.72
N GLN A 594 39.97 64.62 -8.76
CA GLN A 594 38.92 63.61 -8.60
C GLN A 594 39.43 62.38 -7.84
N TYR A 595 40.66 61.91 -8.12
CA TYR A 595 41.24 60.78 -7.41
C TYR A 595 41.50 61.09 -5.93
N LEU A 596 42.04 62.27 -5.62
CA LEU A 596 42.25 62.72 -4.24
C LEU A 596 40.91 62.93 -3.52
N ALA A 597 39.91 63.53 -4.17
CA ALA A 597 38.57 63.69 -3.59
C ALA A 597 37.88 62.36 -3.27
N ASP A 598 38.02 61.35 -4.14
CA ASP A 598 37.44 60.02 -3.91
C ASP A 598 38.24 59.19 -2.88
N LYS A 599 39.57 59.31 -2.86
CA LYS A 599 40.46 58.56 -1.95
C LYS A 599 40.46 59.13 -0.52
N LEU A 600 40.46 60.46 -0.39
CA LEU A 600 40.45 61.22 0.87
C LEU A 600 39.03 61.65 1.32
N ASN A 601 37.99 61.22 0.59
CA ASN A 601 36.57 61.46 0.90
C ASN A 601 36.15 62.95 0.95
N LEU A 602 36.87 63.85 0.26
CA LEU A 602 36.57 65.28 0.18
C LEU A 602 35.36 65.58 -0.74
N SER A 603 34.94 66.84 -0.85
CA SER A 603 33.97 67.28 -1.85
C SER A 603 34.64 67.45 -3.22
N SER A 604 34.01 66.97 -4.29
CA SER A 604 34.50 67.14 -5.68
C SER A 604 34.33 68.57 -6.22
N HIS A 605 33.68 69.45 -5.46
CA HIS A 605 33.49 70.85 -5.78
C HIS A 605 34.30 71.69 -4.78
N GLY A 606 35.09 72.64 -5.28
CA GLY A 606 35.87 73.56 -4.44
C GLY A 606 37.05 72.95 -3.68
N ILE A 607 37.65 71.88 -4.19
CA ILE A 607 38.90 71.33 -3.63
C ILE A 607 40.03 72.36 -3.77
N THR A 608 40.77 72.61 -2.69
CA THR A 608 41.92 73.54 -2.67
C THR A 608 43.18 72.81 -2.23
N ARG A 609 44.35 73.26 -2.67
CA ARG A 609 45.64 72.65 -2.31
C ARG A 609 45.82 72.53 -0.79
N SER A 610 45.49 73.58 -0.03
CA SER A 610 45.57 73.56 1.44
C SER A 610 44.63 72.55 2.11
N LEU A 611 43.48 72.24 1.51
CA LEU A 611 42.58 71.18 1.99
C LEU A 611 43.15 69.78 1.68
N VAL A 612 43.78 69.61 0.52
CA VAL A 612 44.50 68.39 0.13
C VAL A 612 45.69 68.14 1.07
N GLU A 613 46.55 69.13 1.28
CA GLU A 613 47.68 69.07 2.22
C GLU A 613 47.23 68.69 3.63
N GLN A 614 46.16 69.33 4.13
CA GLN A 614 45.62 69.02 5.46
C GLN A 614 45.05 67.59 5.54
N ALA A 615 44.43 67.08 4.47
CA ALA A 615 43.91 65.73 4.42
C ALA A 615 45.04 64.67 4.34
N LEU A 616 46.02 64.87 3.46
CA LEU A 616 47.21 64.01 3.34
C LEU A 616 48.02 63.97 4.66
N SER A 617 48.12 65.10 5.36
CA SER A 617 48.76 65.17 6.68
C SER A 617 48.04 64.36 7.75
N ARG A 618 46.69 64.28 7.71
CA ARG A 618 45.89 63.44 8.63
C ARG A 618 46.08 61.95 8.36
N GLU A 619 46.20 61.57 7.10
CA GLU A 619 46.52 60.19 6.66
C GLU A 619 48.02 59.83 6.83
N LYS A 620 48.83 60.72 7.44
CA LYS A 620 50.26 60.53 7.72
C LYS A 620 51.13 60.26 6.48
N VAL A 621 50.75 60.85 5.33
CA VAL A 621 51.53 60.74 4.09
C VAL A 621 52.89 61.42 4.25
N GLU A 622 53.95 60.81 3.70
CA GLU A 622 55.30 61.38 3.74
C GLU A 622 55.35 62.73 3.01
N ARG A 623 56.04 63.71 3.62
CA ARG A 623 56.06 65.10 3.12
C ARG A 623 56.52 65.20 1.68
N ALA A 624 57.51 64.40 1.27
CA ALA A 624 58.01 64.36 -0.10
C ALA A 624 56.92 64.03 -1.15
N VAL A 625 55.90 63.25 -0.80
CA VAL A 625 54.77 62.92 -1.69
C VAL A 625 53.77 64.09 -1.76
N VAL A 626 53.60 64.84 -0.67
CA VAL A 626 52.82 66.09 -0.65
C VAL A 626 53.51 67.16 -1.51
N ASP A 627 54.84 67.25 -1.41
CA ASP A 627 55.66 68.15 -2.22
C ASP A 627 55.65 67.74 -3.72
N GLU A 628 55.69 66.44 -4.05
CA GLU A 628 55.52 65.91 -5.43
C GLU A 628 54.15 66.28 -6.02
N ILE A 629 53.07 66.16 -5.24
CA ILE A 629 51.71 66.56 -5.62
C ILE A 629 51.62 68.08 -5.88
N ASN A 630 52.23 68.90 -5.03
CA ASN A 630 52.26 70.35 -5.22
C ASN A 630 53.05 70.77 -6.47
N HIS A 631 54.21 70.17 -6.72
CA HIS A 631 55.00 70.41 -7.95
C HIS A 631 54.20 70.06 -9.22
N PHE A 632 53.47 68.95 -9.20
CA PHE A 632 52.58 68.56 -10.30
C PHE A 632 51.48 69.60 -10.55
N TYR A 633 50.83 70.12 -9.51
CA TYR A 633 49.86 71.20 -9.65
C TYR A 633 50.51 72.50 -10.18
N ASP A 634 51.73 72.83 -9.77
CA ASP A 634 52.44 74.01 -10.27
C ASP A 634 52.84 73.92 -11.74
N ILE A 635 53.13 72.73 -12.27
CA ILE A 635 53.31 72.53 -13.71
C ILE A 635 51.98 72.73 -14.44
N CYS A 636 50.91 72.08 -13.98
CA CYS A 636 49.58 72.22 -14.58
C CYS A 636 49.11 73.68 -14.59
N ASP A 637 49.21 74.39 -13.46
CA ASP A 637 48.79 75.79 -13.35
C ASP A 637 49.74 76.74 -14.11
N ARG A 638 51.03 76.43 -14.26
CA ARG A 638 51.96 77.19 -15.11
C ARG A 638 51.58 77.10 -16.59
N VAL A 639 51.18 75.93 -17.09
CA VAL A 639 50.66 75.77 -18.46
C VAL A 639 49.27 76.39 -18.62
N ARG A 640 48.45 76.35 -17.56
CA ARG A 640 47.07 76.85 -17.58
C ARG A 640 46.94 78.37 -17.42
N PHE A 641 47.89 79.05 -16.78
CA PHE A 641 47.79 80.48 -16.49
C PHE A 641 49.02 81.29 -16.92
N GLY A 642 50.16 80.64 -17.18
CA GLY A 642 51.35 81.28 -17.75
C GLY A 642 51.28 81.34 -19.28
N ARG A 643 51.67 82.47 -19.87
CA ARG A 643 51.86 82.62 -21.33
C ARG A 643 53.20 82.03 -21.78
N ILE A 644 53.48 80.78 -21.42
CA ILE A 644 54.75 80.11 -21.72
C ILE A 644 54.49 79.07 -22.82
N GLU A 645 55.07 79.26 -24.01
CA GLU A 645 54.76 78.43 -25.18
C GLU A 645 55.38 77.02 -25.15
N GLN A 646 56.26 76.74 -24.19
CA GLN A 646 56.83 75.43 -23.92
C GLN A 646 56.94 75.21 -22.41
N ALA A 647 56.33 74.14 -21.90
CA ALA A 647 56.68 73.62 -20.58
C ALA A 647 58.02 72.88 -20.65
N ASP A 648 58.90 73.07 -19.67
CA ASP A 648 60.17 72.32 -19.57
C ASP A 648 59.97 70.81 -19.34
N GLU A 649 58.77 70.39 -18.90
CA GLU A 649 58.44 68.98 -18.64
C GLU A 649 57.56 68.36 -19.74
N ASP A 650 57.99 67.18 -20.21
CA ASP A 650 57.30 66.36 -21.20
C ASP A 650 55.95 65.84 -20.65
N PRO A 651 54.81 65.99 -21.37
CA PRO A 651 53.52 65.38 -21.02
C PRO A 651 53.61 63.89 -20.64
N LYS A 652 54.53 63.15 -21.27
CA LYS A 652 54.79 61.73 -20.99
C LYS A 652 55.49 61.51 -19.64
N LEU A 653 56.35 62.43 -19.22
CA LEU A 653 56.99 62.44 -17.90
C LEU A 653 55.95 62.80 -16.82
N MET A 654 55.14 63.82 -17.05
CA MET A 654 54.02 64.20 -16.19
C MET A 654 52.99 63.06 -16.02
N MET A 655 52.66 62.35 -17.10
CA MET A 655 51.80 61.16 -17.02
C MET A 655 52.45 60.01 -16.24
N LYS A 656 53.78 59.89 -16.23
CA LYS A 656 54.52 58.93 -15.39
C LYS A 656 54.47 59.34 -13.91
N ALA A 657 54.68 60.62 -13.59
CA ALA A 657 54.56 61.16 -12.24
C ALA A 657 53.15 60.95 -11.68
N LEU A 658 52.10 61.28 -12.44
CA LEU A 658 50.71 61.04 -12.03
C LEU A 658 50.44 59.56 -11.71
N LYS A 659 50.91 58.64 -12.56
CA LYS A 659 50.83 57.19 -12.32
C LYS A 659 51.62 56.76 -11.08
N GLN A 660 52.76 57.39 -10.79
CA GLN A 660 53.58 57.10 -9.62
C GLN A 660 52.90 57.57 -8.32
N MET A 661 52.50 58.84 -8.23
CA MET A 661 51.77 59.40 -7.10
C MET A 661 50.51 58.59 -6.79
N MET A 662 49.70 58.27 -7.81
CA MET A 662 48.51 57.40 -7.62
C MET A 662 48.85 56.02 -7.06
N ASN A 663 49.96 55.40 -7.46
CA ASN A 663 50.39 54.09 -6.93
C ASN A 663 50.97 54.17 -5.51
N VAL A 664 51.51 55.31 -5.10
CA VAL A 664 51.94 55.58 -3.71
C VAL A 664 50.70 55.80 -2.84
N LEU A 665 49.83 56.72 -3.24
CA LEU A 665 48.56 57.01 -2.57
C LEU A 665 47.64 55.79 -2.49
N GLU A 666 47.71 54.85 -3.44
CA GLU A 666 46.90 53.63 -3.40
C GLU A 666 47.17 52.74 -2.18
N LYS A 667 48.36 52.85 -1.56
CA LYS A 667 48.74 52.12 -0.34
C LYS A 667 48.11 52.69 0.95
N LEU A 668 47.28 53.73 0.84
CA LEU A 668 46.47 54.36 1.90
C LEU A 668 45.03 53.84 1.88
#